data_AF-A0A844XW96-F1
#
_entry.id   AF-A0A844XW96-F1
#
_cell.length_a   1.000
_cell.length_b   1.000
_cell.length_c   1.000
_cell.angle_alpha   90.00
_cell.angle_beta   90.00
_cell.angle_gamma   90.00
#
_symmetry.space_group_name_H-M   'P 1'
#
loop_
_entity.id
_entity.type
_entity.pdbx_description
1 polymer ?
#
loop_
_entity_poly.entity_id
_entity_poly.type
_entity_poly.pdbx_seq_one_letter_code
_entity_poly.pdbx_strand_id
1 'polypeptide(L)'
;MGAMPFSNLFSSRKDAGDLVGQSNFSASDKARIVDEIEASGVLGFWATDRQGNIAYISPAIAVRLGATQESLIGTPLQQVLIPIEGETDGRSLGLKLNTRKSFANLSTQAQAPDNDAVLSLSGRALYDEQTEFSGFRGSVVDVTEEFRAEEEANRLAKFDSLTGLANRHRMEQRIDSTLHAFCAAKRTAALMMLDLDRFKQVNDTLGHAAGDQLLQQVADRLRSAVGSRGEIGRLGGDEFQVLIPDMDDRGELGEIAKKIIQMLSQPYSVEEGRCTIGCSVGVAIAPYDGVKREELTRAADLALYASKNGGRGQFRFYAADLEHEANLRKRMEEDLASAIENGNFTIEYQPVVELGSNKVIGLEAKYSWEDEDRGRVSPDTFLPIAEGSRLIVPIGEWALRRACEDAVKWPGGLRLSLNISPVQFEANGFVELVGKILDETGLDPSRLELELNESVLLGDASKVDAALGQLFKLGVRLTLDQFGTGMSSLAYLRRAPFNTLKIGAKFFEPVLGNDLGDMDLVRAVVALANAMGMETAASGVHALPLMEELHHLGVIQVQGFVFSDAIGHDAVMQEITSGEWVLKPTDQGSQRANRRTVFRRIGLIHEDHYYDVTLRNLSRTGAMIEGLEDVPVGTMFVLDFGGGQLAVCTVRRTMGDTQGLEFEQELVDDGAGGLCTRHRVSPYELAVAGAPLQALPAGKHAMADQAPANAGFAKFKLSPNAPSQNQN
;
A
#
# COMPACT_ATOMS: atom_id res chain seq x y z
N MET A 1 21.92 24.66 24.18
CA MET A 1 22.78 25.80 24.57
C MET A 1 21.90 26.78 25.32
N GLY A 2 22.29 27.14 26.53
CA GLY A 2 21.42 27.78 27.53
C GLY A 2 21.07 29.23 27.19
N ALA A 3 19.81 29.57 27.42
CA ALA A 3 19.31 30.94 27.45
C ALA A 3 19.89 31.66 28.68
N MET A 4 20.56 32.80 28.45
CA MET A 4 20.95 33.74 29.49
C MET A 4 19.93 34.89 29.53
N PRO A 5 19.44 35.30 30.71
CA PRO A 5 18.48 36.39 30.84
C PRO A 5 19.16 37.77 30.73
N PHE A 6 18.43 38.73 30.15
CA PHE A 6 18.75 40.16 30.04
C PHE A 6 18.76 40.88 31.41
N SER A 7 19.61 40.46 32.36
CA SER A 7 19.67 41.07 33.70
C SER A 7 21.00 41.74 34.06
N ASN A 8 21.96 41.85 33.14
CA ASN A 8 23.32 42.34 33.45
C ASN A 8 23.77 43.62 32.72
N LEU A 9 22.87 44.61 32.53
CA LEU A 9 23.28 45.93 32.02
C LEU A 9 23.41 47.03 33.09
N PHE A 10 23.09 46.74 34.36
CA PHE A 10 23.26 47.72 35.45
C PHE A 10 23.80 47.06 36.73
N SER A 11 25.13 46.92 36.85
CA SER A 11 25.77 46.58 38.12
C SER A 11 27.23 47.04 38.21
N SER A 12 27.41 48.15 38.91
CA SER A 12 28.59 48.64 39.62
C SER A 12 29.82 49.14 38.83
N ARG A 13 29.98 50.47 38.87
CA ARG A 13 31.25 51.09 39.29
C ARG A 13 30.92 52.20 40.28
N LYS A 14 31.30 51.98 41.54
CA LYS A 14 31.40 53.03 42.57
C LYS A 14 32.78 53.69 42.42
N ASP A 15 32.80 54.99 42.70
CA ASP A 15 33.93 55.90 42.86
C ASP A 15 34.30 56.79 41.66
N ALA A 16 33.69 57.97 41.64
CA ALA A 16 34.39 59.27 41.56
C ALA A 16 33.37 60.37 41.89
N GLY A 17 33.75 61.29 42.78
CA GLY A 17 32.91 62.36 43.27
C GLY A 17 32.59 63.44 42.23
N ASP A 18 31.61 64.26 42.63
CA ASP A 18 31.21 65.57 42.11
C ASP A 18 30.76 65.66 40.64
N LEU A 19 29.44 65.85 40.51
CA LEU A 19 28.71 66.79 39.62
C LEU A 19 27.35 66.19 39.21
N VAL A 20 26.37 66.19 40.12
CA VAL A 20 24.96 65.98 39.73
C VAL A 20 24.33 67.35 39.47
N GLY A 21 24.60 67.90 38.30
CA GLY A 21 23.65 68.81 37.67
C GLY A 21 22.52 67.97 37.10
N GLN A 22 21.29 68.14 37.61
CA GLN A 22 20.11 67.58 36.96
C GLN A 22 19.93 68.26 35.60
N SER A 23 20.50 67.68 34.55
CA SER A 23 20.18 68.05 33.18
C SER A 23 18.79 67.50 32.83
N ASN A 24 17.75 68.26 33.16
CA ASN A 24 16.42 68.01 32.63
C ASN A 24 16.46 68.27 31.11
N PHE A 25 16.25 67.22 30.30
CA PHE A 25 16.11 67.36 28.86
C PHE A 25 14.99 68.35 28.52
N SER A 26 15.31 69.34 27.68
CA SER A 26 14.32 70.28 27.16
C SER A 26 13.32 69.56 26.25
N ALA A 27 12.18 70.18 25.96
CA ALA A 27 11.20 69.63 25.02
C ALA A 27 11.82 69.39 23.63
N SER A 28 12.73 70.26 23.19
CA SER A 28 13.48 70.10 21.94
C SER A 28 14.44 68.92 21.98
N ASP A 29 15.09 68.65 23.11
CA ASP A 29 15.99 67.50 23.21
C ASP A 29 15.21 66.19 23.17
N LYS A 30 14.02 66.14 23.80
CA LYS A 30 13.13 64.98 23.74
C LYS A 30 12.60 64.73 22.33
N ALA A 31 12.25 65.78 21.60
CA ALA A 31 11.83 65.67 20.20
C ALA A 31 12.96 65.12 19.32
N ARG A 32 14.19 65.61 19.51
CA ARG A 32 15.35 65.13 18.75
C ARG A 32 15.65 63.65 18.98
N ILE A 33 15.46 63.15 20.21
CA ILE A 33 15.59 61.72 20.51
C ILE A 33 14.53 60.90 19.77
N VAL A 34 13.29 61.39 19.67
CA VAL A 34 12.23 60.72 18.91
C VAL A 34 12.59 60.67 17.42
N ASP A 35 13.07 61.78 16.85
CA ASP A 35 13.52 61.83 15.46
C ASP A 35 14.69 60.87 15.20
N GLU A 36 15.67 60.79 16.11
CA GLU A 36 16.80 59.85 16.03
C GLU A 36 16.33 58.38 16.11
N ILE A 37 15.32 58.07 16.93
CA ILE A 37 14.73 56.73 17.04
C ILE A 37 13.97 56.37 15.76
N GLU A 38 13.15 57.26 15.21
CA GLU A 38 12.44 57.01 13.95
C GLU A 38 13.39 56.84 12.77
N ALA A 39 14.45 57.65 12.71
CA ALA A 39 15.48 57.54 11.68
C ALA A 39 16.26 56.22 11.75
N SER A 40 16.36 55.61 12.94
CA SER A 40 16.99 54.29 13.10
C SER A 40 16.17 53.15 12.48
N GLY A 41 14.86 53.36 12.25
CA GLY A 41 13.94 52.33 11.75
C GLY A 41 13.57 51.25 12.76
N VAL A 42 14.16 51.24 13.96
CA VAL A 42 13.91 50.23 15.01
C VAL A 42 12.52 50.38 15.62
N LEU A 43 12.04 51.62 15.77
CA LEU A 43 10.74 51.93 16.34
C LEU A 43 10.13 53.11 15.59
N GLY A 44 8.95 52.90 15.02
CA GLY A 44 8.13 53.93 14.44
C GLY A 44 6.98 54.34 15.36
N PHE A 45 6.36 55.46 15.01
CA PHE A 45 5.17 56.02 15.62
C PHE A 45 4.11 56.25 14.56
N TRP A 46 2.86 56.21 15.00
CA TRP A 46 1.72 56.51 14.17
C TRP A 46 0.65 57.26 14.98
N ALA A 47 -0.16 58.02 14.28
CA ALA A 47 -1.30 58.73 14.84
C ALA A 47 -2.47 58.72 13.87
N THR A 48 -3.69 58.74 14.40
CA THR A 48 -4.90 58.95 13.61
C THR A 48 -5.66 60.17 14.08
N ASP A 49 -6.51 60.70 13.20
CA ASP A 49 -7.57 61.63 13.56
C ASP A 49 -8.75 60.92 14.26
N ARG A 50 -9.83 61.68 14.53
CA ARG A 50 -11.08 61.20 15.15
C ARG A 50 -11.84 60.19 14.29
N GLN A 51 -11.61 60.18 12.98
CA GLN A 51 -12.24 59.29 12.01
C GLN A 51 -11.42 58.02 11.77
N GLY A 52 -10.21 57.93 12.34
CA GLY A 52 -9.29 56.80 12.16
C GLY A 52 -8.41 56.92 10.92
N ASN A 53 -8.35 58.10 10.30
CA ASN A 53 -7.44 58.36 9.19
C ASN A 53 -6.04 58.66 9.74
N ILE A 54 -5.01 58.21 9.04
CA ILE A 54 -3.61 58.42 9.41
C ILE A 54 -3.32 59.93 9.42
N ALA A 55 -3.03 60.47 10.58
CA ALA A 55 -2.58 61.85 10.77
C ALA A 55 -1.05 61.93 10.80
N TYR A 56 -0.39 60.84 11.19
CA TYR A 56 1.05 60.72 11.21
C TYR A 56 1.46 59.25 11.10
N ILE A 57 2.57 58.99 10.42
CA ILE A 57 3.27 57.70 10.41
C ILE A 57 4.74 57.98 10.16
N SER A 58 5.66 57.30 10.88
CA SER A 58 7.09 57.54 10.69
C SER A 58 7.51 57.26 9.24
N PRO A 59 8.41 58.07 8.65
CA PRO A 59 8.83 57.93 7.26
C PRO A 59 9.39 56.53 6.92
N ALA A 60 10.18 55.94 7.80
CA ALA A 60 10.75 54.60 7.62
C ALA A 60 9.67 53.52 7.45
N ILE A 61 8.57 53.65 8.20
CA ILE A 61 7.44 52.70 8.14
C ILE A 61 6.62 52.92 6.87
N ALA A 62 6.41 54.17 6.44
CA ALA A 62 5.74 54.45 5.18
C ALA A 62 6.49 53.81 3.99
N VAL A 63 7.83 53.95 3.97
CA VAL A 63 8.68 53.30 2.96
C VAL A 63 8.58 51.78 3.04
N ARG A 64 8.58 51.19 4.24
CA ARG A 64 8.39 49.74 4.41
C ARG A 64 7.04 49.26 3.88
N LEU A 65 6.00 50.08 4.00
CA LEU A 65 4.68 49.83 3.42
C LEU A 65 4.62 50.07 1.90
N GLY A 66 5.72 50.45 1.26
CA GLY A 66 5.79 50.70 -0.19
C GLY A 66 5.14 52.02 -0.61
N ALA A 67 4.96 52.95 0.33
CA ALA A 67 4.29 54.23 0.11
C ALA A 67 5.13 55.42 0.62
N THR A 68 4.69 56.64 0.30
CA THR A 68 5.25 57.85 0.92
C THR A 68 4.38 58.29 2.09
N GLN A 69 4.96 58.96 3.09
CA GLN A 69 4.20 59.48 4.23
C GLN A 69 3.03 60.36 3.76
N GLU A 70 3.28 61.24 2.79
CA GLU A 70 2.29 62.14 2.20
C GLU A 70 1.11 61.39 1.57
N SER A 71 1.36 60.25 0.92
CA SER A 71 0.31 59.43 0.30
C SER A 71 -0.54 58.66 1.31
N LEU A 72 -0.02 58.38 2.51
CA LEU A 72 -0.74 57.65 3.56
C LEU A 72 -1.57 58.59 4.45
N ILE A 73 -1.16 59.85 4.60
CA ILE A 73 -1.89 60.84 5.40
C ILE A 73 -3.31 61.02 4.84
N GLY A 74 -4.30 60.99 5.73
CA GLY A 74 -5.72 61.12 5.39
C GLY A 74 -6.39 59.82 4.93
N THR A 75 -5.65 58.72 4.79
CA THR A 75 -6.23 57.39 4.50
C THR A 75 -6.61 56.66 5.79
N PRO A 76 -7.70 55.86 5.81
CA PRO A 76 -8.05 55.04 6.97
C PRO A 76 -6.95 54.00 7.29
N LEU A 77 -6.50 53.92 8.54
CA LEU A 77 -5.44 52.98 8.95
C LEU A 77 -5.74 51.52 8.58
N GLN A 78 -7.01 51.13 8.66
CA GLN A 78 -7.51 49.79 8.34
C GLN A 78 -7.55 49.44 6.83
N GLN A 79 -7.31 50.41 5.94
CA GLN A 79 -7.14 50.17 4.50
C GLN A 79 -5.67 49.95 4.12
N VAL A 80 -4.76 50.25 5.04
CA VAL A 80 -3.31 50.12 4.84
C VAL A 80 -2.79 48.90 5.58
N LEU A 81 -3.34 48.62 6.77
CA LEU A 81 -2.94 47.52 7.64
C LEU A 81 -4.13 46.63 7.99
N ILE A 82 -3.97 45.34 7.74
CA ILE A 82 -4.95 44.31 8.10
C ILE A 82 -4.34 43.35 9.13
N PRO A 83 -5.11 42.89 10.14
CA PRO A 83 -4.61 41.93 11.12
C PRO A 83 -4.28 40.59 10.47
N ILE A 84 -3.25 39.92 10.97
CA ILE A 84 -2.90 38.55 10.56
C ILE A 84 -3.89 37.57 11.21
N GLU A 85 -4.46 36.65 10.42
CA GLU A 85 -5.40 35.64 10.91
C GLU A 85 -4.67 34.56 11.75
N GLY A 86 -5.21 34.21 12.93
CA GLY A 86 -4.75 33.06 13.73
C GLY A 86 -4.09 33.35 15.08
N GLU A 87 -3.64 34.59 15.35
CA GLU A 87 -3.09 34.96 16.66
C GLU A 87 -4.20 35.35 17.66
N THR A 88 -4.54 34.38 18.54
CA THR A 88 -5.22 34.40 19.87
C THR A 88 -6.32 35.39 20.26
N ASP A 89 -6.71 36.39 19.47
CA ASP A 89 -7.90 37.21 19.73
C ASP A 89 -8.25 37.97 18.44
N GLY A 90 -8.90 37.27 17.49
CA GLY A 90 -9.30 37.72 16.14
C GLY A 90 -10.26 38.92 16.08
N ARG A 91 -10.10 39.89 16.98
CA ARG A 91 -10.75 41.18 16.98
C ARG A 91 -10.06 42.04 15.94
N SER A 92 -10.80 42.35 14.88
CA SER A 92 -10.33 43.24 13.81
C SER A 92 -9.73 44.53 14.39
N LEU A 93 -8.65 45.02 13.79
CA LEU A 93 -8.08 46.34 14.09
C LEU A 93 -9.21 47.40 14.16
N GLY A 94 -10.18 47.32 13.25
CA GLY A 94 -11.39 48.14 13.26
C GLY A 94 -12.23 48.05 14.54
N LEU A 95 -12.39 46.87 15.16
CA LEU A 95 -13.09 46.73 16.44
C LEU A 95 -12.33 47.40 17.59
N LYS A 96 -11.00 47.28 17.63
CA LYS A 96 -10.17 47.95 18.65
C LYS A 96 -10.22 49.46 18.50
N LEU A 97 -10.18 49.98 17.27
CA LEU A 97 -10.35 51.40 16.97
C LEU A 97 -11.76 51.90 17.36
N ASN A 98 -12.81 51.16 17.01
CA ASN A 98 -14.20 51.52 17.33
C ASN A 98 -14.50 51.50 18.83
N THR A 99 -13.97 50.52 19.56
CA THR A 99 -14.17 50.40 21.01
C THR A 99 -13.31 51.38 21.81
N ARG A 100 -12.41 52.13 21.17
CA ARG A 100 -11.52 53.13 21.79
C ARG A 100 -10.66 52.55 22.92
N LYS A 101 -10.42 51.24 22.90
CA LYS A 101 -9.59 50.55 23.90
C LYS A 101 -8.13 50.59 23.47
N SER A 102 -7.24 50.73 24.45
CA SER A 102 -5.81 50.54 24.21
C SER A 102 -5.53 49.10 23.81
N PHE A 103 -4.56 48.93 22.92
CA PHE A 103 -4.07 47.63 22.48
C PHE A 103 -2.55 47.67 22.36
N ALA A 104 -1.92 46.51 22.50
CA ALA A 104 -0.48 46.37 22.38
C ALA A 104 -0.16 45.12 21.55
N ASN A 105 0.97 45.16 20.86
CA ASN A 105 1.55 44.06 20.09
C ASN A 105 0.57 43.38 19.12
N LEU A 106 -0.25 44.17 18.42
CA LEU A 106 -1.15 43.64 17.40
C LEU A 106 -0.40 43.47 16.08
N SER A 107 -0.15 42.23 15.69
CA SER A 107 0.46 41.87 14.41
C SER A 107 -0.47 42.22 13.24
N THR A 108 0.06 42.97 12.28
CA THR A 108 -0.66 43.39 11.07
C THR A 108 0.22 43.25 9.84
N GLN A 109 -0.38 43.04 8.69
CA GLN A 109 0.31 42.99 7.40
C GLN A 109 -0.15 44.14 6.51
N ALA A 110 0.71 44.55 5.59
CA ALA A 110 0.38 45.54 4.56
C ALA A 110 -0.76 45.03 3.66
N GLN A 111 -1.73 45.88 3.36
CA GLN A 111 -2.79 45.59 2.39
C GLN A 111 -2.31 45.88 0.96
N ALA A 112 -1.20 45.26 0.54
CA ALA A 112 -0.66 45.36 -0.81
C ALA A 112 -0.17 43.97 -1.27
N PRO A 113 -0.56 43.47 -2.46
CA PRO A 113 -0.26 42.10 -2.90
C PRO A 113 1.24 41.75 -2.92
N ASP A 114 2.08 42.74 -3.20
CA ASP A 114 3.54 42.56 -3.34
C ASP A 114 4.32 43.03 -2.10
N ASN A 115 3.64 43.29 -0.97
CA ASN A 115 4.28 43.74 0.25
C ASN A 115 4.09 42.73 1.39
N ASP A 116 5.20 42.21 1.87
CA ASP A 116 5.30 41.17 2.90
C ASP A 116 5.62 41.73 4.30
N ALA A 117 5.52 43.05 4.48
CA ALA A 117 5.82 43.69 5.75
C ALA A 117 4.81 43.28 6.83
N VAL A 118 5.35 42.79 7.96
CA VAL A 118 4.58 42.50 9.17
C VAL A 118 4.95 43.50 10.25
N LEU A 119 3.96 44.25 10.71
CA LEU A 119 4.10 45.34 11.66
C LEU A 119 3.34 45.02 12.95
N SER A 120 4.01 45.17 14.10
CA SER A 120 3.41 45.06 15.43
C SER A 120 2.96 46.44 15.93
N LEU A 121 1.64 46.64 16.01
CA LEU A 121 1.03 47.91 16.40
C LEU A 121 0.66 47.92 17.89
N SER A 122 1.04 48.99 18.57
CA SER A 122 0.50 49.34 19.90
C SER A 122 -0.14 50.71 19.83
N GLY A 123 -1.33 50.89 20.40
CA GLY A 123 -2.10 52.13 20.27
C GLY A 123 -2.93 52.46 21.50
N ARG A 124 -3.08 53.75 21.78
CA ARG A 124 -3.93 54.28 22.85
C ARG A 124 -4.82 55.41 22.32
N ALA A 125 -6.08 55.40 22.73
CA ALA A 125 -7.02 56.47 22.45
C ALA A 125 -6.61 57.75 23.19
N LEU A 126 -6.68 58.88 22.50
CA LEU A 126 -6.46 60.20 23.04
C LEU A 126 -7.78 60.92 23.23
N TYR A 127 -7.81 61.77 24.26
CA TYR A 127 -8.92 62.64 24.58
C TYR A 127 -8.39 64.06 24.77
N ASP A 128 -9.14 65.05 24.31
CA ASP A 128 -8.79 66.46 24.54
C ASP A 128 -9.18 66.94 25.96
N GLU A 129 -8.93 68.23 26.25
CA GLU A 129 -9.23 68.85 27.54
C GLU A 129 -10.73 68.84 27.90
N GLN A 130 -11.61 68.63 26.91
CA GLN A 130 -13.06 68.52 27.10
C GLN A 130 -13.51 67.05 27.24
N THR A 131 -12.56 66.11 27.29
CA THR A 131 -12.77 64.66 27.33
C THR A 131 -13.41 64.07 26.07
N GLU A 132 -13.37 64.79 24.94
CA GLU A 132 -13.78 64.25 23.65
C GLU A 132 -12.64 63.45 23.01
N PHE A 133 -12.99 62.34 22.35
CA PHE A 133 -12.03 61.50 21.63
C PHE A 133 -11.36 62.31 20.52
N SER A 134 -10.02 62.32 20.46
CA SER A 134 -9.23 63.10 19.50
C SER A 134 -8.46 62.25 18.49
N GLY A 135 -8.53 60.91 18.61
CA GLY A 135 -7.85 59.96 17.72
C GLY A 135 -7.02 58.95 18.50
N PHE A 136 -6.11 58.25 17.82
CA PHE A 136 -5.17 57.32 18.43
C PHE A 136 -3.73 57.80 18.24
N ARG A 137 -2.86 57.43 19.18
CA ARG A 137 -1.40 57.46 19.00
C ARG A 137 -0.80 56.15 19.45
N GLY A 138 0.28 55.78 18.80
CA GLY A 138 0.87 54.47 19.00
C GLY A 138 2.29 54.36 18.50
N SER A 139 2.88 53.21 18.81
CA SER A 139 4.14 52.77 18.24
C SER A 139 3.91 51.63 17.26
N VAL A 140 4.88 51.45 16.37
CA VAL A 140 4.91 50.39 15.39
C VAL A 140 6.34 49.85 15.28
N VAL A 141 6.47 48.53 15.28
CA VAL A 141 7.75 47.84 15.11
C VAL A 141 7.63 46.95 13.90
N ASP A 142 8.63 46.97 13.01
CA ASP A 142 8.75 45.98 11.95
C ASP A 142 9.23 44.67 12.59
N VAL A 143 8.38 43.64 12.51
CA VAL A 143 8.66 42.30 13.04
C VAL A 143 8.68 41.27 11.91
N THR A 144 8.94 41.71 10.67
CA THR A 144 8.88 40.84 9.50
C THR A 144 9.85 39.67 9.60
N GLU A 145 11.09 39.91 10.05
CA GLU A 145 12.10 38.85 10.15
C GLU A 145 11.76 37.85 11.26
N GLU A 146 11.33 38.34 12.43
CA GLU A 146 10.89 37.51 13.54
C GLU A 146 9.67 36.68 13.17
N PHE A 147 8.68 37.30 12.53
CA PHE A 147 7.46 36.62 12.09
C PHE A 147 7.78 35.54 11.05
N ARG A 148 8.65 35.80 10.07
CA ARG A 148 9.10 34.78 9.11
C ARG A 148 9.88 33.66 9.76
N ALA A 149 10.77 34.00 10.69
CA ALA A 149 11.53 33.00 11.42
C ALA A 149 10.60 32.10 12.24
N GLU A 150 9.56 32.67 12.85
CA GLU A 150 8.54 31.94 13.60
C GLU A 150 7.62 31.11 12.70
N GLU A 151 7.17 31.63 11.56
CA GLU A 151 6.40 30.87 10.56
C GLU A 151 7.22 29.71 10.01
N GLU A 152 8.48 29.94 9.63
CA GLU A 152 9.35 28.91 9.12
C GLU A 152 9.70 27.87 10.21
N ALA A 153 9.93 28.30 11.45
CA ALA A 153 10.10 27.40 12.58
C ALA A 153 8.85 26.55 12.82
N ASN A 154 7.66 27.14 12.76
CA ASN A 154 6.38 26.44 12.87
C ASN A 154 6.16 25.46 11.70
N ARG A 155 6.59 25.84 10.48
CA ARG A 155 6.52 24.99 9.29
C ARG A 155 7.46 23.80 9.43
N LEU A 156 8.74 24.02 9.76
CA LEU A 156 9.75 22.97 9.96
C LEU A 156 9.41 22.04 11.13
N ALA A 157 8.73 22.57 12.16
CA ALA A 157 8.22 21.75 13.26
C ALA A 157 7.12 20.77 12.83
N LYS A 158 6.42 21.04 11.71
CA LYS A 158 5.21 20.30 11.29
C LYS A 158 5.33 19.58 9.94
N PHE A 159 6.26 20.00 9.07
CA PHE A 159 6.37 19.51 7.70
C PHE A 159 7.78 19.05 7.38
N ASP A 160 7.89 18.05 6.50
CA ASP A 160 9.14 17.61 5.91
C ASP A 160 9.62 18.64 4.89
N SER A 161 10.87 19.11 5.03
CA SER A 161 11.40 20.20 4.20
C SER A 161 11.59 19.82 2.74
N LEU A 162 11.79 18.52 2.45
CA LEU A 162 12.02 18.02 1.09
C LEU A 162 10.69 17.85 0.33
N THR A 163 9.71 17.22 0.95
CA THR A 163 8.46 16.80 0.27
C THR A 163 7.25 17.70 0.57
N GLY A 164 7.35 18.57 1.59
CA GLY A 164 6.24 19.40 2.06
C GLY A 164 5.07 18.61 2.66
N LEU A 165 5.25 17.30 2.91
CA LEU A 165 4.28 16.46 3.62
C LEU A 165 4.36 16.69 5.13
N ALA A 166 3.41 16.15 5.89
CA ALA A 166 3.54 16.15 7.35
C ALA A 166 4.82 15.42 7.77
N ASN A 167 5.56 15.96 8.74
CA ASN A 167 6.68 15.24 9.33
C ASN A 167 6.18 14.21 10.36
N ARG A 168 7.12 13.41 10.90
CA ARG A 168 6.83 12.43 11.96
C ARG A 168 6.07 13.03 13.14
N HIS A 169 6.51 14.18 13.64
CA HIS A 169 5.91 14.83 14.81
C HIS A 169 4.44 15.21 14.58
N ARG A 170 4.13 15.83 13.44
CA ARG A 170 2.76 16.18 13.08
C ARG A 170 1.88 14.95 12.88
N MET A 171 2.40 13.89 12.24
CA MET A 171 1.66 12.65 12.07
C MET A 171 1.31 12.00 13.41
N GLU A 172 2.26 11.93 14.35
CA GLU A 172 2.01 11.38 15.69
C GLU A 172 0.92 12.16 16.42
N GLN A 173 1.02 13.50 16.44
CA GLN A 173 -0.01 14.36 17.03
C GLN A 173 -1.37 14.16 16.38
N ARG A 174 -1.41 14.02 15.05
CA ARG A 174 -2.66 13.82 14.32
C ARG A 174 -3.30 12.49 14.67
N ILE A 175 -2.54 11.40 14.66
CA ILE A 175 -3.02 10.06 15.03
C ILE A 175 -3.57 10.08 16.45
N ASP A 176 -2.82 10.63 17.42
CA ASP A 176 -3.28 10.73 18.81
C ASP A 176 -4.59 11.52 18.91
N SER A 177 -4.67 12.68 18.26
CA SER A 177 -5.88 13.52 18.28
C SER A 177 -7.09 12.83 17.65
N THR A 178 -6.89 12.11 16.54
CA THR A 178 -7.94 11.38 15.83
C THR A 178 -8.42 10.20 16.66
N LEU A 179 -7.52 9.37 17.20
CA LEU A 179 -7.88 8.22 18.03
C LEU A 179 -8.63 8.64 19.31
N HIS A 180 -8.20 9.72 19.97
CA HIS A 180 -8.92 10.25 21.14
C HIS A 180 -10.34 10.71 20.79
N ALA A 181 -10.49 11.49 19.71
CA ALA A 181 -11.80 11.97 19.28
C ALA A 181 -12.72 10.82 18.83
N PHE A 182 -12.17 9.83 18.13
CA PHE A 182 -12.94 8.74 17.54
C PHE A 182 -13.29 7.66 18.54
N CYS A 183 -12.48 7.46 19.58
CA CYS A 183 -12.83 6.58 20.69
C CYS A 183 -14.12 7.04 21.40
N ALA A 184 -14.30 8.35 21.59
CA ALA A 184 -15.52 8.89 22.16
C ALA A 184 -16.73 8.77 21.21
N ALA A 185 -16.50 8.96 19.90
CA ALA A 185 -17.52 8.89 18.87
C ALA A 185 -17.81 7.46 18.35
N LYS A 186 -17.07 6.44 18.83
CA LYS A 186 -17.09 5.05 18.33
C LYS A 186 -16.84 4.95 16.82
N ARG A 187 -15.92 5.76 16.32
CA ARG A 187 -15.50 5.80 14.90
C ARG A 187 -14.17 5.07 14.71
N THR A 188 -13.88 4.70 13.47
CA THR A 188 -12.69 3.92 13.10
C THR A 188 -11.64 4.80 12.43
N ALA A 189 -10.40 4.34 12.39
CA ALA A 189 -9.34 5.01 11.63
C ALA A 189 -8.35 3.98 11.11
N ALA A 190 -7.99 4.08 9.83
CA ALA A 190 -6.98 3.25 9.22
C ALA A 190 -5.63 3.97 9.14
N LEU A 191 -4.57 3.23 9.44
CA LEU A 191 -3.18 3.67 9.32
C LEU A 191 -2.48 2.78 8.30
N MET A 192 -1.93 3.41 7.26
CA MET A 192 -1.06 2.74 6.29
C MET A 192 0.39 3.16 6.53
N MET A 193 1.29 2.19 6.65
CA MET A 193 2.74 2.40 6.63
C MET A 193 3.28 1.96 5.28
N LEU A 194 4.15 2.76 4.68
CA LEU A 194 4.66 2.57 3.34
C LEU A 194 6.17 2.63 3.33
N ASP A 195 6.78 1.83 2.47
CA ASP A 195 8.22 1.83 2.22
C ASP A 195 8.50 1.68 0.72
N LEU A 196 9.44 2.47 0.21
CA LEU A 196 9.81 2.46 -1.20
C LEU A 196 10.81 1.33 -1.49
N ASP A 197 10.36 0.31 -2.21
CA ASP A 197 11.19 -0.81 -2.56
C ASP A 197 12.30 -0.40 -3.53
N ARG A 198 13.54 -0.83 -3.23
CA ARG A 198 14.75 -0.55 -4.00
C ARG A 198 15.14 0.94 -4.07
N PHE A 199 14.61 1.80 -3.21
CA PHE A 199 15.01 3.22 -3.16
C PHE A 199 16.53 3.40 -2.93
N LYS A 200 17.12 2.59 -2.06
CA LYS A 200 18.57 2.59 -1.84
C LYS A 200 19.37 2.35 -3.14
N GLN A 201 18.90 1.46 -4.01
CA GLN A 201 19.55 1.18 -5.29
C GLN A 201 19.54 2.40 -6.21
N VAL A 202 18.50 3.23 -6.16
CA VAL A 202 18.44 4.50 -6.90
C VAL A 202 19.52 5.46 -6.38
N ASN A 203 19.62 5.64 -5.07
CA ASN A 203 20.67 6.48 -4.48
C ASN A 203 22.08 5.98 -4.83
N ASP A 204 22.30 4.67 -4.78
CA ASP A 204 23.60 4.06 -5.05
C ASP A 204 23.99 4.16 -6.54
N THR A 205 23.01 4.20 -7.46
CA THR A 205 23.24 4.18 -8.92
C THR A 205 23.21 5.58 -9.54
N LEU A 206 22.28 6.44 -9.12
CA LEU A 206 22.02 7.76 -9.72
C LEU A 206 22.39 8.92 -8.79
N GLY A 207 22.73 8.64 -7.53
CA GLY A 207 23.12 9.65 -6.54
C GLY A 207 21.96 10.18 -5.69
N HIS A 208 22.31 10.87 -4.60
CA HIS A 208 21.33 11.38 -3.64
C HIS A 208 20.42 12.48 -4.18
N ALA A 209 20.90 13.31 -5.12
CA ALA A 209 20.08 14.35 -5.75
C ALA A 209 18.91 13.74 -6.55
N ALA A 210 19.18 12.66 -7.30
CA ALA A 210 18.15 11.87 -7.97
C ALA A 210 17.15 11.26 -6.97
N GLY A 211 17.64 10.75 -5.84
CA GLY A 211 16.80 10.25 -4.75
C GLY A 211 15.88 11.31 -4.16
N ASP A 212 16.37 12.53 -3.96
CA ASP A 212 15.59 13.65 -3.45
C ASP A 212 14.49 14.08 -4.43
N GLN A 213 14.81 14.16 -5.73
CA GLN A 213 13.83 14.42 -6.79
C GLN A 213 12.76 13.32 -6.86
N LEU A 214 13.16 12.05 -6.69
CA LEU A 214 12.24 10.93 -6.64
C LEU A 214 11.29 11.06 -5.46
N LEU A 215 11.78 11.40 -4.27
CA LEU A 215 10.96 11.54 -3.06
C LEU A 215 9.92 12.65 -3.19
N GLN A 216 10.26 13.76 -3.86
CA GLN A 216 9.30 14.82 -4.20
C GLN A 216 8.19 14.30 -5.11
N GLN A 217 8.55 13.58 -6.18
CA GLN A 217 7.56 12.98 -7.09
C GLN A 217 6.70 11.91 -6.40
N VAL A 218 7.26 11.13 -5.47
CA VAL A 218 6.51 10.18 -4.64
C VAL A 218 5.46 10.91 -3.81
N ALA A 219 5.82 12.02 -3.19
CA ALA A 219 4.89 12.81 -2.40
C ALA A 219 3.71 13.33 -3.23
N ASP A 220 3.97 13.82 -4.44
CA ASP A 220 2.92 14.29 -5.35
C ASP A 220 1.99 13.16 -5.81
N ARG A 221 2.56 12.00 -6.15
CA ARG A 221 1.78 10.81 -6.51
C ARG A 221 0.93 10.31 -5.35
N LEU A 222 1.46 10.31 -4.12
CA LEU A 222 0.70 9.96 -2.92
C LEU A 222 -0.47 10.91 -2.69
N ARG A 223 -0.27 12.23 -2.82
CA ARG A 223 -1.36 13.22 -2.71
C ARG A 223 -2.49 12.94 -3.69
N SER A 224 -2.16 12.57 -4.93
CA SER A 224 -3.15 12.20 -5.96
C SER A 224 -3.82 10.84 -5.71
N ALA A 225 -3.08 9.87 -5.17
CA ALA A 225 -3.60 8.54 -4.85
C ALA A 225 -4.65 8.60 -3.73
N VAL A 226 -4.28 9.24 -2.60
CA VAL A 226 -5.08 9.34 -1.37
C VAL A 226 -6.18 10.41 -1.52
N GLY A 227 -5.87 11.56 -2.10
CA GLY A 227 -6.79 12.69 -2.24
C GLY A 227 -7.18 13.30 -0.89
N SER A 228 -8.43 13.73 -0.74
CA SER A 228 -8.96 14.34 0.48
C SER A 228 -9.33 13.32 1.58
N ARG A 229 -9.06 12.02 1.37
CA ARG A 229 -9.46 10.94 2.29
C ARG A 229 -8.63 10.87 3.55
N GLY A 230 -7.40 11.39 3.52
CA GLY A 230 -6.46 11.18 4.62
C GLY A 230 -5.33 12.19 4.65
N GLU A 231 -4.54 12.10 5.71
CA GLU A 231 -3.33 12.90 5.91
C GLU A 231 -2.10 12.06 5.60
N ILE A 232 -1.14 12.63 4.87
CA ILE A 232 0.05 11.95 4.37
C ILE A 232 1.27 12.59 5.02
N GLY A 233 2.15 11.75 5.55
CA GLY A 233 3.42 12.18 6.14
C GLY A 233 4.61 11.36 5.65
N ARG A 234 5.78 11.96 5.75
CA ARG A 234 7.07 11.30 5.55
C ARG A 234 7.76 11.18 6.90
N LEU A 235 8.08 9.95 7.30
CA LEU A 235 8.65 9.66 8.62
C LEU A 235 10.17 9.78 8.66
N GLY A 236 10.81 9.67 7.49
CA GLY A 236 12.25 9.77 7.26
C GLY A 236 12.70 8.78 6.18
N GLY A 237 13.81 9.07 5.49
CA GLY A 237 14.30 8.20 4.43
C GLY A 237 13.26 7.94 3.33
N ASP A 238 12.94 6.68 3.11
CA ASP A 238 11.93 6.11 2.21
C ASP A 238 10.61 5.70 2.90
N GLU A 239 10.43 6.05 4.18
CA GLU A 239 9.22 5.70 4.93
C GLU A 239 8.14 6.79 4.84
N PHE A 240 6.94 6.37 4.44
CA PHE A 240 5.76 7.23 4.38
C PHE A 240 4.62 6.64 5.22
N GLN A 241 3.70 7.50 5.63
CA GLN A 241 2.55 7.12 6.45
C GLN A 241 1.30 7.84 5.94
N VAL A 242 0.17 7.12 5.91
CA VAL A 242 -1.13 7.67 5.56
C VAL A 242 -2.14 7.36 6.67
N LEU A 243 -2.78 8.39 7.20
CA LEU A 243 -3.88 8.27 8.16
C LEU A 243 -5.21 8.55 7.44
N ILE A 244 -6.12 7.58 7.43
CA ILE A 244 -7.46 7.68 6.83
C ILE A 244 -8.50 7.63 7.97
N PRO A 245 -9.14 8.75 8.31
CA PRO A 245 -10.20 8.78 9.31
C PRO A 245 -11.49 8.12 8.79
N ASP A 246 -12.19 7.42 9.68
CA ASP A 246 -13.56 6.92 9.51
C ASP A 246 -13.69 5.89 8.37
N MET A 247 -12.73 4.97 8.33
CA MET A 247 -12.66 3.91 7.34
C MET A 247 -12.14 2.62 7.99
N ASP A 248 -12.94 1.56 7.90
CA ASP A 248 -12.60 0.20 8.32
C ASP A 248 -12.94 -0.87 7.27
N ASP A 249 -13.56 -0.48 6.15
CA ASP A 249 -13.85 -1.35 5.01
C ASP A 249 -12.54 -1.81 4.37
N ARG A 250 -12.21 -3.09 4.57
CA ARG A 250 -10.98 -3.69 4.04
C ARG A 250 -10.98 -3.78 2.52
N GLY A 251 -12.15 -3.83 1.88
CA GLY A 251 -12.25 -3.75 0.43
C GLY A 251 -11.80 -2.39 -0.09
N GLU A 252 -12.36 -1.30 0.45
CA GLU A 252 -11.99 0.06 0.03
C GLU A 252 -10.54 0.42 0.39
N LEU A 253 -10.10 0.05 1.59
CA LEU A 253 -8.71 0.25 2.02
C LEU A 253 -7.72 -0.52 1.13
N GLY A 254 -8.08 -1.75 0.73
CA GLY A 254 -7.30 -2.55 -0.22
C GLY A 254 -7.18 -1.86 -1.58
N GLU A 255 -8.27 -1.31 -2.11
CA GLU A 255 -8.24 -0.55 -3.38
C GLU A 255 -7.39 0.72 -3.30
N ILE A 256 -7.42 1.44 -2.17
CA ILE A 256 -6.52 2.59 -1.93
C ILE A 256 -5.06 2.13 -1.91
N ALA A 257 -4.75 1.03 -1.21
CA ALA A 257 -3.40 0.50 -1.13
C ALA A 257 -2.88 0.04 -2.51
N LYS A 258 -3.69 -0.70 -3.28
CA LYS A 258 -3.37 -1.10 -4.67
C LYS A 258 -3.11 0.11 -5.55
N LYS A 259 -3.96 1.14 -5.47
CA LYS A 259 -3.79 2.38 -6.24
C LYS A 259 -2.47 3.08 -5.88
N ILE A 260 -2.13 3.17 -4.59
CA ILE A 260 -0.86 3.72 -4.13
C ILE A 260 0.31 2.94 -4.76
N ILE A 261 0.32 1.61 -4.62
CA ILE A 261 1.37 0.74 -5.14
C ILE A 261 1.51 0.93 -6.66
N GLN A 262 0.40 0.90 -7.40
CA GLN A 262 0.40 1.06 -8.85
C GLN A 262 0.93 2.42 -9.29
N MET A 263 0.57 3.50 -8.59
CA MET A 263 1.02 4.86 -8.90
C MET A 263 2.50 5.05 -8.58
N LEU A 264 2.97 4.53 -7.45
CA LEU A 264 4.37 4.60 -7.05
C LEU A 264 5.27 3.68 -7.88
N SER A 265 4.72 2.61 -8.46
CA SER A 265 5.48 1.71 -9.35
C SER A 265 5.65 2.24 -10.77
N GLN A 266 5.08 3.40 -11.11
CA GLN A 266 5.29 4.02 -12.43
C GLN A 266 6.73 4.56 -12.56
N PRO A 267 7.34 4.55 -13.76
CA PRO A 267 8.68 5.08 -13.96
C PRO A 267 8.82 6.55 -13.52
N TYR A 268 9.97 6.91 -12.98
CA TYR A 268 10.33 8.27 -12.58
C TYR A 268 11.34 8.84 -13.58
N SER A 269 11.17 10.12 -13.91
CA SER A 269 12.16 10.88 -14.67
C SER A 269 12.86 11.82 -13.70
N VAL A 270 14.15 11.62 -13.53
CA VAL A 270 15.07 12.48 -12.75
C VAL A 270 16.11 13.05 -13.71
N GLU A 271 16.82 14.09 -13.30
CA GLU A 271 17.80 14.75 -14.17
C GLU A 271 18.87 13.78 -14.69
N GLU A 272 19.28 12.82 -13.86
CA GLU A 272 20.32 11.84 -14.12
C GLU A 272 19.83 10.62 -14.95
N GLY A 273 18.52 10.48 -15.19
CA GLY A 273 17.98 9.40 -16.01
C GLY A 273 16.56 8.96 -15.63
N ARG A 274 16.25 7.68 -15.92
CA ARG A 274 14.98 7.05 -15.54
C ARG A 274 15.22 5.94 -14.53
N CYS A 275 14.34 5.84 -13.55
CA CYS A 275 14.35 4.76 -12.58
C CYS A 275 12.94 4.29 -12.26
N THR A 276 12.84 3.10 -11.68
CA THR A 276 11.59 2.50 -11.22
C THR A 276 11.83 1.98 -9.80
N ILE A 277 10.86 2.23 -8.93
CA ILE A 277 10.82 1.70 -7.56
C ILE A 277 9.52 0.92 -7.39
N GLY A 278 9.46 0.07 -6.36
CA GLY A 278 8.20 -0.50 -5.89
C GLY A 278 7.70 0.22 -4.64
N CYS A 279 6.57 -0.22 -4.11
CA CYS A 279 6.10 0.19 -2.79
C CYS A 279 5.50 -1.00 -2.08
N SER A 280 5.88 -1.19 -0.82
CA SER A 280 5.26 -2.15 0.09
C SER A 280 4.40 -1.40 1.10
N VAL A 281 3.22 -1.94 1.46
CA VAL A 281 2.24 -1.25 2.30
C VAL A 281 1.73 -2.14 3.43
N GLY A 282 1.81 -1.69 4.68
CA GLY A 282 1.19 -2.32 5.83
C GLY A 282 -0.02 -1.53 6.30
N VAL A 283 -1.15 -2.18 6.57
CA VAL A 283 -2.41 -1.52 6.95
C VAL A 283 -2.91 -2.02 8.30
N ALA A 284 -3.16 -1.12 9.24
CA ALA A 284 -3.80 -1.42 10.51
C ALA A 284 -5.01 -0.50 10.75
N ILE A 285 -6.04 -0.99 11.44
CA ILE A 285 -7.32 -0.31 11.62
C ILE A 285 -7.64 -0.24 13.11
N ALA A 286 -7.78 0.96 13.64
CA ALA A 286 -8.31 1.19 14.98
C ALA A 286 -9.85 1.13 14.97
N PRO A 287 -10.47 0.55 16.01
CA PRO A 287 -9.87 0.04 17.25
C PRO A 287 -9.40 -1.43 17.17
N TYR A 288 -9.62 -2.12 16.05
CA TYR A 288 -9.42 -3.57 15.91
C TYR A 288 -7.99 -4.02 16.17
N ASP A 289 -7.02 -3.29 15.63
CA ASP A 289 -5.59 -3.63 15.62
C ASP A 289 -4.79 -2.83 16.66
N GLY A 290 -5.47 -1.99 17.44
CA GLY A 290 -4.89 -1.13 18.45
C GLY A 290 -5.83 0.02 18.80
N VAL A 291 -5.94 0.33 20.10
CA VAL A 291 -6.73 1.48 20.58
C VAL A 291 -5.86 2.70 20.86
N LYS A 292 -4.54 2.50 20.95
CA LYS A 292 -3.52 3.55 21.11
C LYS A 292 -2.62 3.63 19.88
N ARG A 293 -2.01 4.80 19.68
CA ARG A 293 -1.08 5.07 18.58
C ARG A 293 0.06 4.06 18.53
N GLU A 294 0.68 3.72 19.66
CA GLU A 294 1.83 2.79 19.69
C GLU A 294 1.43 1.38 19.26
N GLU A 295 0.24 0.93 19.62
CA GLU A 295 -0.30 -0.37 19.21
C GLU A 295 -0.59 -0.38 17.71
N LEU A 296 -1.31 0.64 17.24
CA LEU A 296 -1.70 0.76 15.83
C LEU A 296 -0.48 0.91 14.90
N THR A 297 0.52 1.70 15.32
CA THR A 297 1.76 1.89 14.56
C THR A 297 2.55 0.59 14.49
N ARG A 298 2.65 -0.14 15.61
CA ARG A 298 3.33 -1.46 15.65
C ARG A 298 2.61 -2.47 14.76
N ALA A 299 1.28 -2.51 14.78
CA ALA A 299 0.48 -3.37 13.93
C ALA A 299 0.70 -3.06 12.44
N ALA A 300 0.69 -1.79 12.05
CA ALA A 300 0.95 -1.37 10.67
C ALA A 300 2.38 -1.71 10.22
N ASP A 301 3.37 -1.56 11.10
CA ASP A 301 4.76 -1.90 10.82
C ASP A 301 4.97 -3.41 10.64
N LEU A 302 4.36 -4.24 11.49
CA LEU A 302 4.38 -5.70 11.33
C LEU A 302 3.74 -6.13 10.00
N ALA A 303 2.62 -5.49 9.61
CA ALA A 303 1.99 -5.72 8.33
C ALA A 303 2.88 -5.29 7.15
N LEU A 304 3.56 -4.14 7.26
CA LEU A 304 4.50 -3.65 6.26
C LEU A 304 5.68 -4.62 6.11
N TYR A 305 6.27 -5.06 7.22
CA TYR A 305 7.33 -6.04 7.23
C TYR A 305 6.90 -7.35 6.55
N ALA A 306 5.69 -7.84 6.86
CA ALA A 306 5.13 -9.01 6.19
C ALA A 306 4.93 -8.80 4.67
N SER A 307 4.49 -7.62 4.25
CA SER A 307 4.35 -7.30 2.81
C SER A 307 5.69 -7.31 2.06
N LYS A 308 6.75 -6.77 2.68
CA LYS A 308 8.12 -6.78 2.12
C LYS A 308 8.67 -8.19 1.97
N ASN A 309 8.49 -9.01 3.00
CA ASN A 309 8.97 -10.38 2.96
C ASN A 309 8.13 -11.23 2.01
N GLY A 310 6.85 -10.94 1.87
CA GLY A 310 5.93 -11.66 0.98
C GLY A 310 6.18 -11.48 -0.53
N GLY A 311 7.21 -10.76 -0.97
CA GLY A 311 7.49 -10.52 -2.40
C GLY A 311 7.67 -9.05 -2.78
N ARG A 312 7.41 -8.10 -1.86
CA ARG A 312 7.38 -6.64 -2.12
C ARG A 312 6.31 -6.23 -3.13
N GLY A 313 6.13 -4.92 -3.34
CA GLY A 313 5.18 -4.42 -4.34
C GLY A 313 3.72 -4.80 -4.06
N GLN A 314 3.38 -5.03 -2.80
CA GLN A 314 2.07 -5.52 -2.37
C GLN A 314 1.67 -4.87 -1.04
N PHE A 315 0.40 -5.01 -0.66
CA PHE A 315 -0.08 -4.54 0.64
C PHE A 315 -0.39 -5.71 1.56
N ARG A 316 -0.44 -5.48 2.87
CA ARG A 316 -1.02 -6.43 3.83
C ARG A 316 -1.81 -5.74 4.90
N PHE A 317 -2.97 -6.29 5.24
CA PHE A 317 -3.63 -5.95 6.50
C PHE A 317 -2.92 -6.63 7.67
N TYR A 318 -2.89 -5.95 8.81
CA TYR A 318 -2.46 -6.56 10.05
C TYR A 318 -3.39 -7.73 10.40
N ALA A 319 -2.76 -8.85 10.72
CA ALA A 319 -3.38 -9.98 11.39
C ALA A 319 -2.43 -10.41 12.53
N ALA A 320 -2.99 -10.78 13.67
CA ALA A 320 -2.19 -11.22 14.81
C ALA A 320 -1.34 -12.48 14.49
N ASP A 321 -1.75 -13.27 13.50
CA ASP A 321 -0.99 -14.42 13.01
C ASP A 321 0.22 -14.05 12.14
N LEU A 322 0.41 -12.78 11.75
CA LEU A 322 1.54 -12.36 10.90
C LEU A 322 2.91 -12.62 11.55
N GLU A 323 2.99 -12.54 12.88
CA GLU A 323 4.20 -12.91 13.62
C GLU A 323 4.48 -14.42 13.51
N HIS A 324 3.42 -15.24 13.42
CA HIS A 324 3.51 -16.67 13.15
C HIS A 324 3.85 -16.95 11.68
N GLU A 325 3.28 -16.21 10.73
CA GLU A 325 3.52 -16.36 9.30
C GLU A 325 4.97 -16.03 8.90
N ALA A 326 5.59 -15.03 9.54
CA ALA A 326 7.02 -14.74 9.34
C ALA A 326 7.92 -15.90 9.80
N ASN A 327 7.58 -16.52 10.93
CA ASN A 327 8.28 -17.71 11.42
C ASN A 327 8.01 -18.94 10.53
N LEU A 328 6.78 -19.12 10.05
CA LEU A 328 6.41 -20.17 9.10
C LEU A 328 7.13 -20.00 7.77
N ARG A 329 7.31 -18.75 7.29
CA ARG A 329 8.06 -18.45 6.08
C ARG A 329 9.54 -18.82 6.25
N LYS A 330 10.17 -18.39 7.35
CA LYS A 330 11.56 -18.75 7.62
C LYS A 330 11.76 -20.27 7.70
N ARG A 331 10.84 -20.98 8.37
CA ARG A 331 10.83 -22.44 8.37
C ARG A 331 10.68 -23.00 6.96
N MET A 332 9.74 -22.49 6.17
CA MET A 332 9.54 -22.92 4.78
C MET A 332 10.76 -22.64 3.89
N GLU A 333 11.52 -21.57 4.13
CA GLU A 333 12.81 -21.31 3.45
C GLU A 333 13.86 -22.36 3.83
N GLU A 334 13.97 -22.71 5.11
CA GLU A 334 14.84 -23.78 5.62
C GLU A 334 14.44 -25.15 5.05
N ASP A 335 13.13 -25.45 5.06
CA ASP A 335 12.54 -26.69 4.52
C ASP A 335 12.77 -26.81 3.01
N LEU A 336 12.58 -25.72 2.24
CA LEU A 336 12.85 -25.68 0.80
C LEU A 336 14.34 -25.92 0.48
N ALA A 337 15.24 -25.30 1.25
CA ALA A 337 16.68 -25.53 1.08
C ALA A 337 17.04 -27.00 1.31
N SER A 338 16.48 -27.61 2.37
CA SER A 338 16.63 -29.04 2.67
C SER A 338 16.02 -29.93 1.56
N ALA A 339 14.85 -29.58 1.03
CA ALA A 339 14.18 -30.32 -0.03
C ALA A 339 14.98 -30.35 -1.34
N ILE A 340 15.72 -29.28 -1.65
CA ILE A 340 16.64 -29.22 -2.80
C ILE A 340 17.77 -30.24 -2.62
N GLU A 341 18.35 -30.33 -1.42
CA GLU A 341 19.44 -31.28 -1.11
C GLU A 341 18.95 -32.74 -1.10
N ASN A 342 17.75 -32.98 -0.59
CA ASN A 342 17.19 -34.33 -0.43
C ASN A 342 16.46 -34.87 -1.68
N GLY A 343 16.17 -34.02 -2.67
CA GLY A 343 15.47 -34.42 -3.89
C GLY A 343 13.96 -34.63 -3.72
N ASN A 344 13.32 -33.90 -2.81
CA ASN A 344 11.90 -34.04 -2.49
C ASN A 344 10.96 -33.27 -3.44
N PHE A 345 11.49 -32.77 -4.55
CA PHE A 345 10.70 -32.17 -5.61
C PHE A 345 10.30 -33.20 -6.66
N THR A 346 9.08 -33.07 -7.15
CA THR A 346 8.57 -33.83 -8.29
C THR A 346 8.01 -32.88 -9.34
N ILE A 347 7.87 -33.38 -10.57
CA ILE A 347 7.26 -32.65 -11.67
C ILE A 347 6.01 -33.40 -12.08
N GLU A 348 4.91 -32.65 -12.16
CA GLU A 348 3.69 -33.12 -12.81
C GLU A 348 3.53 -32.38 -14.14
N TYR A 349 2.83 -32.99 -15.07
CA TYR A 349 2.67 -32.48 -16.43
C TYR A 349 1.20 -32.23 -16.71
N GLN A 350 0.85 -30.99 -17.04
CA GLN A 350 -0.50 -30.64 -17.43
C GLN A 350 -0.63 -30.59 -18.95
N PRO A 351 -1.59 -31.31 -19.55
CA PRO A 351 -1.81 -31.30 -21.00
C PRO A 351 -2.18 -29.92 -21.55
N VAL A 352 -1.53 -29.54 -22.65
CA VAL A 352 -1.90 -28.40 -23.51
C VAL A 352 -2.58 -28.95 -24.76
N VAL A 353 -3.82 -28.54 -24.99
CA VAL A 353 -4.71 -29.15 -25.98
C VAL A 353 -4.99 -28.17 -27.12
N GLU A 354 -4.92 -28.64 -28.36
CA GLU A 354 -5.36 -27.87 -29.54
C GLU A 354 -6.89 -27.91 -29.64
N LEU A 355 -7.56 -26.76 -29.60
CA LEU A 355 -9.03 -26.69 -29.58
C LEU A 355 -9.73 -27.26 -30.83
N GLY A 356 -9.05 -27.21 -31.99
CA GLY A 356 -9.65 -27.68 -33.25
C GLY A 356 -9.73 -29.21 -33.36
N SER A 357 -8.82 -29.93 -32.70
CA SER A 357 -8.68 -31.39 -32.82
C SER A 357 -8.82 -32.13 -31.49
N ASN A 358 -8.80 -31.40 -30.37
CA ASN A 358 -8.70 -31.91 -29.01
C ASN A 358 -7.46 -32.79 -28.76
N LYS A 359 -6.44 -32.69 -29.63
CA LYS A 359 -5.18 -33.40 -29.47
C LYS A 359 -4.30 -32.69 -28.45
N VAL A 360 -3.65 -33.48 -27.60
CA VAL A 360 -2.58 -32.97 -26.75
C VAL A 360 -1.37 -32.67 -27.62
N ILE A 361 -0.93 -31.41 -27.64
CA ILE A 361 0.20 -30.92 -28.45
C ILE A 361 1.44 -30.62 -27.61
N GLY A 362 1.26 -30.50 -26.29
CA GLY A 362 2.36 -30.24 -25.37
C GLY A 362 1.95 -30.51 -23.93
N LEU A 363 2.93 -30.40 -23.04
CA LEU A 363 2.79 -30.63 -21.62
C LEU A 363 3.49 -29.49 -20.86
N GLU A 364 2.76 -28.81 -20.01
CA GLU A 364 3.34 -27.82 -19.09
C GLU A 364 3.82 -28.53 -17.83
N ALA A 365 5.12 -28.41 -17.53
CA ALA A 365 5.70 -28.90 -16.30
C ALA A 365 5.33 -27.99 -15.12
N LYS A 366 4.67 -28.58 -14.14
CA LYS A 366 4.28 -27.97 -12.87
C LYS A 366 5.16 -28.53 -11.76
N TYR A 367 5.72 -27.64 -10.96
CA TYR A 367 6.45 -28.02 -9.76
C TYR A 367 5.49 -28.70 -8.78
N SER A 368 5.97 -29.69 -8.05
CA SER A 368 5.29 -30.23 -6.89
C SER A 368 6.33 -30.52 -5.81
N TRP A 369 6.01 -30.18 -4.57
CA TRP A 369 6.89 -30.41 -3.44
C TRP A 369 6.16 -31.27 -2.42
N GLU A 370 6.75 -32.40 -2.07
CA GLU A 370 6.27 -33.24 -0.98
C GLU A 370 7.07 -32.91 0.29
N ASP A 371 6.36 -32.51 1.33
CA ASP A 371 6.92 -32.22 2.64
C ASP A 371 6.48 -33.30 3.64
N GLU A 372 7.38 -33.76 4.51
CA GLU A 372 7.09 -34.87 5.43
C GLU A 372 5.97 -34.55 6.41
N ASP A 373 5.87 -33.29 6.85
CA ASP A 373 4.87 -32.84 7.83
C ASP A 373 3.59 -32.32 7.14
N ARG A 374 3.70 -31.69 5.96
CA ARG A 374 2.59 -31.01 5.27
C ARG A 374 1.99 -31.81 4.10
N GLY A 375 2.63 -32.89 3.68
CA GLY A 375 2.29 -33.62 2.46
C GLY A 375 2.54 -32.77 1.22
N ARG A 376 1.69 -32.92 0.20
CA ARG A 376 1.82 -32.20 -1.08
C ARG A 376 1.58 -30.70 -0.92
N VAL A 377 2.63 -29.90 -1.12
CA VAL A 377 2.62 -28.44 -1.07
C VAL A 377 2.43 -27.85 -2.47
N SER A 378 1.39 -27.02 -2.64
CA SER A 378 1.10 -26.34 -3.91
C SER A 378 2.20 -25.33 -4.29
N PRO A 379 2.56 -25.21 -5.59
CA PRO A 379 3.42 -24.15 -6.12
C PRO A 379 3.03 -22.74 -5.67
N ASP A 380 1.74 -22.43 -5.61
CA ASP A 380 1.23 -21.11 -5.20
C ASP A 380 1.66 -20.75 -3.76
N THR A 381 1.98 -21.76 -2.94
CA THR A 381 2.41 -21.58 -1.56
C THR A 381 3.91 -21.34 -1.45
N PHE A 382 4.74 -22.06 -2.21
CA PHE A 382 6.20 -22.06 -2.01
C PHE A 382 6.98 -21.27 -3.08
N LEU A 383 6.47 -21.11 -4.30
CA LEU A 383 7.17 -20.35 -5.35
C LEU A 383 7.43 -18.89 -4.95
N PRO A 384 6.48 -18.13 -4.34
CA PRO A 384 6.76 -16.77 -3.89
C PRO A 384 7.86 -16.68 -2.83
N ILE A 385 8.04 -17.76 -2.05
CA ILE A 385 9.10 -17.87 -1.05
C ILE A 385 10.43 -18.19 -1.71
N ALA A 386 10.43 -19.14 -2.64
CA ALA A 386 11.60 -19.50 -3.42
C ALA A 386 12.13 -18.33 -4.24
N GLU A 387 11.24 -17.50 -4.82
CA GLU A 387 11.63 -16.29 -5.55
C GLU A 387 12.23 -15.24 -4.63
N GLY A 388 11.58 -14.95 -3.50
CA GLY A 388 12.07 -13.97 -2.52
C GLY A 388 13.41 -14.35 -1.88
N SER A 389 13.68 -15.65 -1.72
CA SER A 389 14.92 -16.20 -1.17
C SER A 389 15.96 -16.58 -2.24
N ARG A 390 15.64 -16.40 -3.53
CA ARG A 390 16.43 -16.86 -4.69
C ARG A 390 16.66 -18.38 -4.78
N LEU A 391 16.03 -19.18 -3.92
CA LEU A 391 16.00 -20.65 -4.04
C LEU A 391 15.29 -21.12 -5.32
N ILE A 392 14.52 -20.25 -5.98
CA ILE A 392 13.90 -20.55 -7.27
C ILE A 392 14.93 -20.84 -8.37
N VAL A 393 16.16 -20.32 -8.27
CA VAL A 393 17.21 -20.57 -9.27
C VAL A 393 17.64 -22.04 -9.29
N PRO A 394 18.11 -22.64 -8.17
CA PRO A 394 18.44 -24.07 -8.14
C PRO A 394 17.21 -24.99 -8.36
N ILE A 395 16.03 -24.63 -7.85
CA ILE A 395 14.79 -25.39 -8.11
C ILE A 395 14.48 -25.41 -9.62
N GLY A 396 14.59 -24.25 -10.26
CA GLY A 396 14.36 -24.10 -11.69
C GLY A 396 15.37 -24.84 -12.56
N GLU A 397 16.65 -24.84 -12.18
CA GLU A 397 17.67 -25.64 -12.86
C GLU A 397 17.34 -27.14 -12.80
N TRP A 398 17.02 -27.64 -11.60
CA TRP A 398 16.61 -29.02 -11.41
C TRP A 398 15.38 -29.37 -12.24
N ALA A 399 14.36 -28.49 -12.22
CA ALA A 399 13.11 -28.74 -12.92
C ALA A 399 13.30 -28.75 -14.44
N LEU A 400 14.05 -27.78 -14.98
CA LEU A 400 14.34 -27.71 -16.40
C LEU A 400 15.09 -28.95 -16.89
N ARG A 401 16.11 -29.37 -16.14
CA ARG A 401 16.87 -30.59 -16.43
C ARG A 401 15.98 -31.83 -16.42
N ARG A 402 15.24 -32.04 -15.34
CA ARG A 402 14.40 -33.23 -15.17
C ARG A 402 13.28 -33.28 -16.21
N ALA A 403 12.64 -32.14 -16.47
CA ALA A 403 11.59 -32.06 -17.47
C ALA A 403 12.12 -32.35 -18.89
N CYS A 404 13.32 -31.86 -19.23
CA CYS A 404 13.95 -32.19 -20.50
C CYS A 404 14.29 -33.68 -20.62
N GLU A 405 14.84 -34.30 -19.57
CA GLU A 405 15.10 -35.76 -19.52
C GLU A 405 13.83 -36.59 -19.72
N ASP A 406 12.71 -36.16 -19.16
CA ASP A 406 11.41 -36.80 -19.33
C ASP A 406 10.85 -36.58 -20.74
N ALA A 407 10.97 -35.36 -21.27
CA ALA A 407 10.47 -34.99 -22.59
C ALA A 407 11.16 -35.72 -23.75
N VAL A 408 12.44 -36.06 -23.60
CA VAL A 408 13.18 -36.88 -24.57
C VAL A 408 12.54 -38.26 -24.77
N LYS A 409 11.89 -38.81 -23.74
CA LYS A 409 11.23 -40.12 -23.78
C LYS A 409 9.87 -40.06 -24.48
N TRP A 410 9.27 -38.89 -24.64
CA TRP A 410 7.97 -38.74 -25.29
C TRP A 410 8.11 -38.90 -26.81
N PRO A 411 7.38 -39.83 -27.45
CA PRO A 411 7.39 -39.96 -28.90
C PRO A 411 6.76 -38.76 -29.60
N GLY A 412 7.15 -38.56 -30.87
CA GLY A 412 6.60 -37.51 -31.72
C GLY A 412 7.15 -36.11 -31.40
N GLY A 413 6.31 -35.09 -31.65
CA GLY A 413 6.67 -33.68 -31.53
C GLY A 413 6.07 -32.98 -30.32
N LEU A 414 5.70 -33.71 -29.26
CA LEU A 414 5.10 -33.12 -28.05
C LEU A 414 6.06 -32.10 -27.43
N ARG A 415 5.54 -30.89 -27.22
CA ARG A 415 6.29 -29.78 -26.62
C ARG A 415 6.31 -29.91 -25.09
N LEU A 416 7.40 -29.46 -24.49
CA LEU A 416 7.56 -29.27 -23.05
C LEU A 416 7.52 -27.77 -22.77
N SER A 417 6.59 -27.33 -21.94
CA SER A 417 6.54 -25.94 -21.46
C SER A 417 6.99 -25.84 -20.00
N LEU A 418 7.78 -24.81 -19.66
CA LEU A 418 8.20 -24.54 -18.28
C LEU A 418 8.09 -23.04 -17.97
N ASN A 419 7.52 -22.70 -16.81
CA ASN A 419 7.50 -21.33 -16.30
C ASN A 419 8.86 -20.92 -15.76
N ILE A 420 9.31 -19.73 -16.19
CA ILE A 420 10.56 -19.12 -15.76
C ILE A 420 10.23 -17.83 -15.00
N SER A 421 10.62 -17.78 -13.73
CA SER A 421 10.47 -16.56 -12.92
C SER A 421 11.42 -15.46 -13.43
N PRO A 422 11.09 -14.17 -13.20
CA PRO A 422 12.00 -13.07 -13.51
C PRO A 422 13.36 -13.21 -12.82
N VAL A 423 13.38 -13.75 -11.59
CA VAL A 423 14.61 -13.98 -10.82
C VAL A 423 15.52 -15.01 -11.49
N GLN A 424 14.95 -16.07 -12.08
CA GLN A 424 15.71 -17.05 -12.88
C GLN A 424 16.24 -16.43 -14.17
N PHE A 425 15.40 -15.68 -14.89
CA PHE A 425 15.80 -15.07 -16.16
C PHE A 425 16.93 -14.04 -15.98
N GLU A 426 16.89 -13.27 -14.90
CA GLU A 426 17.93 -12.30 -14.54
C GLU A 426 19.19 -12.95 -13.94
N ALA A 427 19.14 -14.24 -13.59
CA ALA A 427 20.29 -14.94 -13.04
C ALA A 427 21.43 -15.02 -14.08
N ASN A 428 22.65 -14.72 -13.63
CA ASN A 428 23.83 -14.80 -14.48
C ASN A 428 24.00 -16.23 -15.02
N GLY A 429 24.13 -16.37 -16.34
CA GLY A 429 24.36 -17.67 -16.95
C GLY A 429 23.09 -18.44 -17.34
N PHE A 430 21.89 -17.85 -17.23
CA PHE A 430 20.64 -18.56 -17.51
C PHE A 430 20.59 -19.15 -18.93
N VAL A 431 20.99 -18.37 -19.95
CA VAL A 431 20.95 -18.84 -21.33
C VAL A 431 21.97 -19.96 -21.57
N GLU A 432 23.17 -19.82 -21.00
CA GLU A 432 24.21 -20.84 -21.03
C GLU A 432 23.76 -22.13 -20.35
N LEU A 433 23.02 -22.01 -19.23
CA LEU A 433 22.43 -23.14 -18.52
C LEU A 433 21.39 -23.88 -19.39
N VAL A 434 20.49 -23.15 -20.05
CA VAL A 434 19.51 -23.74 -20.97
C VAL A 434 20.21 -24.50 -22.10
N GLY A 435 21.21 -23.88 -22.74
CA GLY A 435 21.99 -24.53 -23.79
C GLY A 435 22.69 -25.79 -23.30
N LYS A 436 23.33 -25.73 -22.13
CA LYS A 436 23.98 -26.89 -21.50
C LYS A 436 23.00 -28.04 -21.24
N ILE A 437 21.81 -27.76 -20.70
CA ILE A 437 20.80 -28.79 -20.42
C ILE A 437 20.28 -29.43 -21.71
N LEU A 438 20.05 -28.64 -22.76
CA LEU A 438 19.66 -29.16 -24.07
C LEU A 438 20.74 -30.08 -24.65
N ASP A 439 22.01 -29.68 -24.56
CA ASP A 439 23.15 -30.49 -25.01
C ASP A 439 23.30 -31.79 -24.19
N GLU A 440 23.09 -31.74 -22.87
CA GLU A 440 23.22 -32.89 -21.97
C GLU A 440 22.06 -33.89 -22.13
N THR A 441 20.84 -33.40 -22.32
CA THR A 441 19.64 -34.25 -22.44
C THR A 441 19.39 -34.74 -23.87
N GLY A 442 19.86 -33.99 -24.87
CA GLY A 442 19.60 -34.24 -26.28
C GLY A 442 18.18 -33.91 -26.72
N LEU A 443 17.42 -33.13 -25.94
CA LEU A 443 16.11 -32.65 -26.35
C LEU A 443 16.25 -31.69 -27.55
N ASP A 444 15.46 -31.91 -28.59
CA ASP A 444 15.36 -30.95 -29.70
C ASP A 444 14.91 -29.59 -29.14
N PRO A 445 15.70 -28.51 -29.31
CA PRO A 445 15.37 -27.19 -28.76
C PRO A 445 13.99 -26.70 -29.17
N SER A 446 13.50 -27.06 -30.36
CA SER A 446 12.18 -26.65 -30.86
C SER A 446 11.01 -27.23 -30.07
N ARG A 447 11.26 -28.27 -29.26
CA ARG A 447 10.29 -28.88 -28.34
C ARG A 447 10.27 -28.21 -26.97
N LEU A 448 11.28 -27.44 -26.60
CA LEU A 448 11.30 -26.70 -25.34
C LEU A 448 10.65 -25.33 -25.52
N GLU A 449 9.64 -25.04 -24.70
CA GLU A 449 8.91 -23.79 -24.65
C GLU A 449 9.11 -23.14 -23.28
N LEU A 450 9.70 -21.94 -23.25
CA LEU A 450 9.93 -21.18 -22.03
C LEU A 450 8.82 -20.14 -21.87
N GLU A 451 8.04 -20.27 -20.81
CA GLU A 451 6.98 -19.32 -20.47
C GLU A 451 7.55 -18.21 -19.59
N LEU A 452 7.55 -16.98 -20.11
CA LEU A 452 8.10 -15.79 -19.47
C LEU A 452 6.97 -14.85 -19.06
N ASN A 453 6.99 -14.40 -17.81
CA ASN A 453 6.07 -13.37 -17.34
C ASN A 453 6.39 -12.00 -17.97
N GLU A 454 5.37 -11.18 -18.20
CA GLU A 454 5.48 -9.80 -18.68
C GLU A 454 6.47 -8.92 -17.90
N SER A 455 6.62 -9.14 -16.59
CA SER A 455 7.57 -8.42 -15.74
C SER A 455 9.03 -8.61 -16.12
N VAL A 456 9.39 -9.71 -16.81
CA VAL A 456 10.73 -9.92 -17.37
C VAL A 456 11.10 -8.80 -18.35
N LEU A 457 10.10 -8.24 -19.04
CA LEU A 457 10.29 -7.18 -20.03
C LEU A 457 10.54 -5.80 -19.41
N LEU A 458 10.35 -5.63 -18.10
CA LEU A 458 10.57 -4.38 -17.38
C LEU A 458 12.03 -4.16 -16.97
N GLY A 459 12.89 -5.16 -17.15
CA GLY A 459 14.32 -5.10 -16.84
C GLY A 459 15.12 -4.19 -17.80
N ASP A 460 16.45 -4.29 -17.72
CA ASP A 460 17.35 -3.59 -18.66
C ASP A 460 17.13 -4.10 -20.08
N ALA A 461 16.53 -3.24 -20.91
CA ALA A 461 16.19 -3.49 -22.30
C ALA A 461 17.30 -4.17 -23.10
N SER A 462 18.55 -3.74 -22.91
CA SER A 462 19.70 -4.23 -23.67
C SER A 462 20.05 -5.67 -23.30
N LYS A 463 19.94 -6.01 -22.02
CA LYS A 463 20.23 -7.36 -21.50
C LYS A 463 19.11 -8.33 -21.84
N VAL A 464 17.85 -7.89 -21.69
CA VAL A 464 16.68 -8.70 -22.04
C VAL A 464 16.69 -9.03 -23.52
N ASP A 465 16.89 -8.03 -24.40
CA ASP A 465 16.97 -8.24 -25.85
C ASP A 465 18.09 -9.21 -26.23
N ALA A 466 19.27 -9.10 -25.58
CA ALA A 466 20.39 -10.01 -25.82
C ALA A 466 20.07 -11.45 -25.39
N ALA A 467 19.48 -11.64 -24.20
CA ALA A 467 19.11 -12.96 -23.70
C ALA A 467 18.03 -13.62 -24.56
N LEU A 468 16.95 -12.90 -24.90
CA LEU A 468 15.90 -13.39 -25.79
C LEU A 468 16.45 -13.75 -27.18
N GLY A 469 17.35 -12.92 -27.72
CA GLY A 469 17.99 -13.19 -29.00
C GLY A 469 18.91 -14.42 -28.97
N GLN A 470 19.56 -14.71 -27.84
CA GLN A 470 20.37 -15.92 -27.68
C GLN A 470 19.50 -17.17 -27.52
N LEU A 471 18.42 -17.10 -26.72
CA LEU A 471 17.44 -18.19 -26.61
C LEU A 471 16.83 -18.53 -27.98
N PHE A 472 16.45 -17.51 -28.75
CA PHE A 472 15.98 -17.69 -30.12
C PHE A 472 17.02 -18.40 -31.01
N LYS A 473 18.32 -18.06 -30.86
CA LYS A 473 19.40 -18.74 -31.60
C LYS A 473 19.62 -20.19 -31.16
N LEU A 474 19.34 -20.53 -29.90
CA LEU A 474 19.32 -21.92 -29.44
C LEU A 474 18.19 -22.73 -30.10
N GLY A 475 17.13 -22.05 -30.57
CA GLY A 475 16.00 -22.68 -31.23
C GLY A 475 14.85 -23.05 -30.28
N VAL A 476 14.89 -22.57 -29.03
CA VAL A 476 13.78 -22.75 -28.08
C VAL A 476 12.61 -21.85 -28.45
N ARG A 477 11.40 -22.29 -28.10
CA ARG A 477 10.18 -21.51 -28.24
C ARG A 477 10.00 -20.61 -27.02
N LEU A 478 9.45 -19.42 -27.23
CA LEU A 478 9.21 -18.44 -26.17
C LEU A 478 7.73 -18.09 -26.12
N THR A 479 7.18 -18.10 -24.91
CA THR A 479 5.77 -17.78 -24.65
C THR A 479 5.68 -16.64 -23.67
N LEU A 480 4.86 -15.64 -23.99
CA LEU A 480 4.57 -14.55 -23.08
C LEU A 480 3.35 -14.94 -22.22
N ASP A 481 3.59 -15.23 -20.94
CA ASP A 481 2.57 -15.65 -19.98
C ASP A 481 1.96 -14.46 -19.20
N GLN A 482 0.70 -14.62 -18.80
CA GLN A 482 -0.12 -13.64 -18.09
C GLN A 482 -0.24 -12.27 -18.78
N PHE A 483 -0.24 -12.26 -20.12
CA PHE A 483 -0.28 -11.02 -20.89
C PHE A 483 -1.50 -10.15 -20.54
N GLY A 484 -1.27 -8.86 -20.28
CA GLY A 484 -2.31 -7.87 -19.98
C GLY A 484 -2.71 -7.79 -18.51
N THR A 485 -1.98 -8.48 -17.63
CA THR A 485 -2.07 -8.28 -16.17
C THR A 485 -1.05 -7.25 -15.65
N GLY A 486 -0.07 -6.86 -16.48
CA GLY A 486 0.94 -5.84 -16.20
C GLY A 486 1.04 -4.75 -17.28
N MET A 487 2.18 -4.05 -17.33
CA MET A 487 2.41 -2.89 -18.20
C MET A 487 3.37 -3.20 -19.36
N SER A 488 2.91 -3.90 -20.40
CA SER A 488 3.69 -4.12 -21.62
C SER A 488 3.65 -2.90 -22.49
N SER A 489 4.82 -2.41 -22.88
CA SER A 489 4.89 -1.58 -24.08
C SER A 489 4.73 -2.47 -25.30
N LEU A 490 3.68 -2.27 -26.09
CA LEU A 490 3.48 -2.88 -27.41
C LEU A 490 4.74 -2.82 -28.31
N ALA A 491 5.61 -1.83 -28.07
CA ALA A 491 6.90 -1.70 -28.75
C ALA A 491 7.86 -2.87 -28.48
N TYR A 492 7.85 -3.46 -27.28
CA TYR A 492 8.69 -4.61 -26.93
C TYR A 492 8.16 -5.91 -27.54
N LEU A 493 6.86 -6.11 -27.46
CA LEU A 493 6.19 -7.26 -28.09
C LEU A 493 6.49 -7.37 -29.59
N ARG A 494 6.62 -6.23 -30.28
CA ARG A 494 7.01 -6.20 -31.70
C ARG A 494 8.47 -6.61 -31.97
N ARG A 495 9.36 -6.49 -30.98
CA ARG A 495 10.81 -6.71 -31.14
C ARG A 495 11.26 -8.07 -30.63
N ALA A 496 10.56 -8.62 -29.63
CA ALA A 496 10.90 -9.89 -29.01
C ALA A 496 10.42 -11.09 -29.84
N PRO A 497 11.21 -12.17 -29.95
CA PRO A 497 10.91 -13.32 -30.79
C PRO A 497 9.95 -14.31 -30.08
N PHE A 498 8.78 -13.85 -29.63
CA PHE A 498 7.77 -14.72 -29.01
C PHE A 498 7.01 -15.54 -30.07
N ASN A 499 6.72 -16.79 -29.74
CA ASN A 499 5.95 -17.72 -30.56
C ASN A 499 4.48 -17.74 -30.16
N THR A 500 4.20 -17.66 -28.86
CA THR A 500 2.86 -17.81 -28.29
C THR A 500 2.56 -16.68 -27.31
N LEU A 501 1.33 -16.21 -27.32
CA LEU A 501 0.78 -15.32 -26.31
C LEU A 501 -0.25 -16.09 -25.49
N LYS A 502 0.01 -16.24 -24.17
CA LYS A 502 -0.83 -17.01 -23.25
C LYS A 502 -1.70 -16.07 -22.40
N ILE A 503 -3.01 -16.28 -22.50
CA ILE A 503 -4.06 -15.53 -21.82
C ILE A 503 -4.36 -16.23 -20.49
N GLY A 504 -4.19 -15.51 -19.37
CA GLY A 504 -4.35 -16.06 -18.04
C GLY A 504 -5.79 -16.10 -17.52
N ALA A 505 -6.02 -16.94 -16.52
CA ALA A 505 -7.34 -17.17 -15.91
C ALA A 505 -8.05 -15.89 -15.39
N LYS A 506 -7.30 -14.85 -15.02
CA LYS A 506 -7.86 -13.57 -14.53
C LYS A 506 -8.79 -12.88 -15.53
N PHE A 507 -8.61 -13.12 -16.83
CA PHE A 507 -9.49 -12.60 -17.87
C PHE A 507 -10.86 -13.28 -17.87
N PHE A 508 -10.94 -14.48 -17.30
CA PHE A 508 -12.13 -15.32 -17.27
C PHE A 508 -12.84 -15.27 -15.91
N GLU A 509 -12.31 -14.49 -14.94
CA GLU A 509 -12.98 -14.27 -13.67
C GLU A 509 -14.26 -13.45 -13.87
N PRO A 510 -15.41 -13.90 -13.32
CA PRO A 510 -16.67 -13.20 -13.51
C PRO A 510 -16.61 -11.74 -13.02
N VAL A 511 -17.09 -10.83 -13.85
CA VAL A 511 -17.32 -9.43 -13.50
C VAL A 511 -18.83 -9.24 -13.41
N LEU A 512 -19.33 -8.33 -12.56
CA LEU A 512 -20.76 -8.05 -12.38
C LEU A 512 -21.55 -8.07 -13.72
N GLY A 513 -22.38 -9.09 -13.90
CA GLY A 513 -23.23 -9.25 -15.09
C GLY A 513 -22.63 -10.06 -16.26
N ASN A 514 -21.43 -10.63 -16.11
CA ASN A 514 -20.80 -11.48 -17.12
C ASN A 514 -20.18 -12.75 -16.52
N ASP A 515 -20.85 -13.88 -16.72
CA ASP A 515 -20.44 -15.19 -16.21
C ASP A 515 -19.15 -15.74 -16.86
N LEU A 516 -18.67 -15.15 -17.96
CA LEU A 516 -17.49 -15.60 -18.70
C LEU A 516 -16.24 -14.71 -18.51
N GLY A 517 -16.34 -13.59 -17.79
CA GLY A 517 -15.25 -12.60 -17.66
C GLY A 517 -15.15 -11.63 -18.84
N ASP A 518 -13.99 -11.00 -19.07
CA ASP A 518 -13.81 -9.91 -20.06
C ASP A 518 -13.46 -10.43 -21.46
N MET A 519 -14.47 -10.94 -22.17
CA MET A 519 -14.30 -11.48 -23.53
C MET A 519 -13.91 -10.43 -24.59
N ASP A 520 -14.22 -9.15 -24.37
CA ASP A 520 -13.82 -8.09 -25.29
C ASP A 520 -12.31 -7.85 -25.24
N LEU A 521 -11.73 -7.91 -24.04
CA LEU A 521 -10.29 -7.83 -23.88
C LEU A 521 -9.59 -9.06 -24.47
N VAL A 522 -10.14 -10.26 -24.28
CA VAL A 522 -9.64 -11.50 -24.93
C VAL A 522 -9.65 -11.35 -26.44
N ARG A 523 -10.73 -10.83 -27.04
CA ARG A 523 -10.81 -10.56 -28.48
C ARG A 523 -9.71 -9.61 -28.97
N ALA A 524 -9.42 -8.55 -28.21
CA ALA A 524 -8.35 -7.61 -28.54
C ALA A 524 -6.96 -8.28 -28.49
N VAL A 525 -6.72 -9.13 -27.50
CA VAL A 525 -5.46 -9.88 -27.37
C VAL A 525 -5.27 -10.86 -28.53
N VAL A 526 -6.34 -11.59 -28.93
CA VAL A 526 -6.26 -12.50 -30.08
C VAL A 526 -5.98 -11.75 -31.38
N ALA A 527 -6.62 -10.58 -31.59
CA ALA A 527 -6.34 -9.74 -32.74
C ALA A 527 -4.87 -9.26 -32.78
N LEU A 528 -4.31 -8.93 -31.62
CA LEU A 528 -2.91 -8.52 -31.48
C LEU A 528 -1.95 -9.66 -31.83
N ALA A 529 -2.17 -10.85 -31.25
CA ALA A 529 -1.35 -12.03 -31.52
C ALA A 529 -1.34 -12.37 -33.02
N ASN A 530 -2.51 -12.36 -33.66
CA ASN A 530 -2.65 -12.57 -35.10
C ASN A 530 -1.88 -11.52 -35.92
N ALA A 531 -1.96 -10.23 -35.54
CA ALA A 531 -1.21 -9.16 -36.21
C ALA A 531 0.32 -9.31 -36.08
N MET A 532 0.78 -10.01 -35.04
CA MET A 532 2.20 -10.28 -34.77
C MET A 532 2.66 -11.65 -35.28
N GLY A 533 1.76 -12.48 -35.82
CA GLY A 533 2.08 -13.83 -36.27
C GLY A 533 2.37 -14.82 -35.14
N MET A 534 1.80 -14.58 -33.96
CA MET A 534 1.93 -15.42 -32.76
C MET A 534 0.73 -16.36 -32.61
N GLU A 535 0.97 -17.55 -32.05
CA GLU A 535 -0.08 -18.47 -31.60
C GLU A 535 -0.76 -17.91 -30.33
N THR A 536 -2.01 -18.28 -30.10
CA THR A 536 -2.78 -17.90 -28.90
C THR A 536 -3.04 -19.13 -28.03
N ALA A 537 -2.72 -19.00 -26.75
CA ALA A 537 -3.02 -20.00 -25.74
C ALA A 537 -3.90 -19.39 -24.64
N ALA A 538 -4.78 -20.19 -24.03
CA ALA A 538 -5.54 -19.78 -22.85
C ALA A 538 -5.33 -20.79 -21.72
N SER A 539 -5.04 -20.29 -20.52
CA SER A 539 -4.79 -21.09 -19.32
C SER A 539 -5.87 -20.89 -18.26
N GLY A 540 -6.13 -21.94 -17.47
CA GLY A 540 -7.14 -21.93 -16.43
C GLY A 540 -8.56 -21.99 -16.97
N VAL A 541 -8.78 -22.59 -18.14
CA VAL A 541 -10.13 -22.80 -18.70
C VAL A 541 -10.83 -23.91 -17.94
N HIS A 542 -11.94 -23.58 -17.28
CA HIS A 542 -12.66 -24.51 -16.41
C HIS A 542 -14.03 -24.96 -16.94
N ALA A 543 -14.66 -24.22 -17.85
CA ALA A 543 -16.04 -24.48 -18.28
C ALA A 543 -16.18 -24.64 -19.79
N LEU A 544 -17.11 -25.50 -20.25
CA LEU A 544 -17.37 -25.67 -21.69
C LEU A 544 -17.84 -24.39 -22.39
N PRO A 545 -18.76 -23.57 -21.83
CA PRO A 545 -19.16 -22.33 -22.50
C PRO A 545 -18.00 -21.34 -22.70
N LEU A 546 -17.07 -21.29 -21.75
CA LEU A 546 -15.85 -20.49 -21.87
C LEU A 546 -14.94 -21.04 -22.98
N MET A 547 -14.74 -22.35 -23.02
CA MET A 547 -13.94 -23.02 -24.06
C MET A 547 -14.52 -22.77 -25.46
N GLU A 548 -15.84 -22.86 -25.62
CA GLU A 548 -16.52 -22.61 -26.89
C GLU A 548 -16.35 -21.15 -27.34
N GLU A 549 -16.51 -20.19 -26.43
CA GLU A 549 -16.29 -18.77 -26.76
C GLU A 549 -14.83 -18.50 -27.13
N LEU A 550 -13.86 -19.06 -26.40
CA LEU A 550 -12.44 -18.95 -26.74
C LEU A 550 -12.14 -19.53 -28.13
N HIS A 551 -12.77 -20.65 -28.48
CA HIS A 551 -12.66 -21.24 -29.81
C HIS A 551 -13.22 -20.29 -30.89
N HIS A 552 -14.39 -19.68 -30.65
CA HIS A 552 -14.99 -18.70 -31.55
C HIS A 552 -14.13 -17.43 -31.73
N LEU A 553 -13.42 -17.02 -30.69
CA LEU A 553 -12.49 -15.89 -30.73
C LEU A 553 -11.20 -16.20 -31.50
N GLY A 554 -10.92 -17.47 -31.81
CA GLY A 554 -9.73 -17.90 -32.54
C GLY A 554 -8.55 -18.26 -31.63
N VAL A 555 -8.81 -18.65 -30.38
CA VAL A 555 -7.78 -19.24 -29.53
C VAL A 555 -7.40 -20.63 -30.07
N ILE A 556 -6.10 -20.89 -30.19
CA ILE A 556 -5.58 -22.14 -30.79
C ILE A 556 -5.40 -23.22 -29.72
N GLN A 557 -4.79 -22.85 -28.60
CA GLN A 557 -4.38 -23.79 -27.55
C GLN A 557 -5.13 -23.50 -26.25
N VAL A 558 -5.55 -24.54 -25.53
CA VAL A 558 -6.22 -24.43 -24.24
C VAL A 558 -5.61 -25.38 -23.21
N GLN A 559 -5.55 -24.90 -21.99
CA GLN A 559 -5.16 -25.65 -20.81
C GLN A 559 -6.09 -25.32 -19.64
N GLY A 560 -6.48 -26.33 -18.89
CA GLY A 560 -7.26 -26.17 -17.65
C GLY A 560 -8.13 -27.38 -17.32
N PHE A 561 -8.89 -27.25 -16.23
CA PHE A 561 -9.76 -28.29 -15.68
C PHE A 561 -10.81 -28.81 -16.68
N VAL A 562 -11.13 -28.04 -17.72
CA VAL A 562 -12.03 -28.51 -18.78
C VAL A 562 -11.52 -29.78 -19.46
N PHE A 563 -10.20 -29.99 -19.50
CA PHE A 563 -9.57 -31.20 -20.05
C PHE A 563 -8.95 -32.10 -18.99
N SER A 564 -7.99 -31.59 -18.22
CA SER A 564 -7.24 -32.41 -17.27
C SER A 564 -6.47 -31.59 -16.24
N ASP A 565 -6.32 -32.16 -15.05
CA ASP A 565 -5.34 -31.73 -14.05
C ASP A 565 -3.91 -32.13 -14.45
N ALA A 566 -2.92 -31.63 -13.71
CA ALA A 566 -1.55 -32.10 -13.86
C ALA A 566 -1.46 -33.58 -13.43
N ILE A 567 -0.75 -34.38 -14.23
CA ILE A 567 -0.59 -35.82 -14.01
C ILE A 567 0.89 -36.20 -13.93
N GLY A 568 1.20 -37.27 -13.20
CA GLY A 568 2.57 -37.77 -13.06
C GLY A 568 3.14 -38.33 -14.37
N HIS A 569 4.46 -38.34 -14.50
CA HIS A 569 5.16 -38.84 -15.70
C HIS A 569 4.72 -40.25 -16.13
N ASP A 570 4.47 -41.16 -15.19
CA ASP A 570 4.05 -42.53 -15.51
C ASP A 570 2.66 -42.57 -16.17
N ALA A 571 1.74 -41.70 -15.75
CA ALA A 571 0.43 -41.57 -16.36
C ALA A 571 0.54 -40.96 -17.76
N VAL A 572 1.39 -39.94 -17.93
CA VAL A 572 1.72 -39.38 -19.25
C VAL A 572 2.23 -40.48 -20.20
N MET A 573 3.16 -41.32 -19.75
CA MET A 573 3.71 -42.40 -20.58
C MET A 573 2.65 -43.45 -20.95
N GLN A 574 1.71 -43.76 -20.06
CA GLN A 574 0.59 -44.67 -20.36
C GLN A 574 -0.31 -44.11 -21.46
N GLU A 575 -0.70 -42.84 -21.34
CA GLU A 575 -1.55 -42.16 -22.32
C GLU A 575 -0.86 -42.10 -23.69
N ILE A 576 0.41 -41.69 -23.73
CA ILE A 576 1.14 -41.55 -24.99
C ILE A 576 1.41 -42.91 -25.67
N THR A 577 1.59 -43.99 -24.90
CA THR A 577 1.80 -45.34 -25.47
C THR A 577 0.52 -45.91 -26.09
N SER A 578 -0.66 -45.40 -25.69
CA SER A 578 -1.95 -45.89 -26.15
C SER A 578 -2.34 -45.42 -27.57
N GLY A 579 -1.62 -44.46 -28.15
CA GLY A 579 -1.84 -43.93 -29.50
C GLY A 579 -1.93 -42.41 -29.54
N GLU A 580 -2.83 -41.88 -30.36
CA GLU A 580 -3.06 -40.43 -30.45
C GLU A 580 -3.80 -39.93 -29.20
N TRP A 581 -3.12 -39.10 -28.39
CA TRP A 581 -3.66 -38.61 -27.13
C TRP A 581 -4.66 -37.48 -27.36
N VAL A 582 -5.95 -37.83 -27.30
CA VAL A 582 -7.08 -36.91 -27.46
C VAL A 582 -7.89 -36.85 -26.17
N LEU A 583 -8.09 -35.64 -25.64
CA LEU A 583 -8.86 -35.42 -24.42
C LEU A 583 -10.25 -34.89 -24.76
N LYS A 584 -11.30 -35.51 -24.21
CA LYS A 584 -12.65 -34.96 -24.35
C LYS A 584 -12.87 -33.88 -23.29
N PRO A 585 -13.37 -32.70 -23.67
CA PRO A 585 -13.63 -31.66 -22.70
C PRO A 585 -14.84 -32.05 -21.83
N THR A 586 -14.84 -31.64 -20.56
CA THR A 586 -15.86 -32.03 -19.58
C THR A 586 -16.39 -30.83 -18.78
N ASP A 587 -17.68 -30.88 -18.44
CA ASP A 587 -18.38 -29.88 -17.61
C ASP A 587 -18.32 -30.16 -16.10
N GLN A 588 -17.57 -31.18 -15.68
CA GLN A 588 -17.46 -31.51 -14.25
C GLN A 588 -16.75 -30.40 -13.44
N GLY A 589 -16.08 -29.47 -14.13
CA GLY A 589 -15.40 -28.29 -13.61
C GLY A 589 -16.22 -27.00 -13.65
N SER A 590 -17.50 -27.00 -13.25
CA SER A 590 -18.24 -25.73 -13.05
C SER A 590 -17.39 -24.74 -12.24
N GLN A 591 -17.43 -23.45 -12.63
CA GLN A 591 -16.58 -22.37 -12.10
C GLN A 591 -16.37 -22.51 -10.59
N ARG A 592 -15.14 -22.82 -10.18
CA ARG A 592 -14.72 -22.71 -8.79
C ARG A 592 -13.68 -21.63 -8.75
N ALA A 593 -13.94 -20.57 -7.98
CA ALA A 593 -12.92 -19.60 -7.62
C ALA A 593 -11.67 -20.33 -7.13
N ASN A 594 -10.48 -19.87 -7.54
CA ASN A 594 -9.20 -20.46 -7.14
C ASN A 594 -9.20 -20.75 -5.63
N ARG A 595 -9.05 -22.02 -5.28
CA ARG A 595 -9.06 -22.49 -3.88
C ARG A 595 -7.63 -22.62 -3.42
N ARG A 596 -7.26 -21.84 -2.42
CA ARG A 596 -5.99 -22.03 -1.73
C ARG A 596 -6.16 -23.16 -0.72
N THR A 597 -5.28 -24.16 -0.74
CA THR A 597 -5.21 -25.15 0.34
C THR A 597 -4.73 -24.42 1.58
N VAL A 598 -5.55 -24.44 2.62
CA VAL A 598 -5.23 -23.86 3.93
C VAL A 598 -5.35 -25.00 4.90
N PHE A 599 -4.40 -25.19 5.81
CA PHE A 599 -4.52 -26.16 6.88
C PHE A 599 -4.45 -25.41 8.20
N ARG A 600 -5.61 -24.95 8.67
CA ARG A 600 -5.72 -24.07 9.83
C ARG A 600 -6.93 -24.44 10.68
N ARG A 601 -6.76 -24.48 12.00
CA ARG A 601 -7.88 -24.56 12.95
C ARG A 601 -8.62 -23.23 13.00
N ILE A 602 -9.93 -23.26 12.82
CA ILE A 602 -10.82 -22.11 12.91
C ILE A 602 -12.04 -22.42 13.76
N GLY A 603 -12.73 -21.37 14.20
CA GLY A 603 -14.02 -21.50 14.86
C GLY A 603 -15.17 -21.66 13.87
N LEU A 604 -16.18 -22.40 14.28
CA LEU A 604 -17.46 -22.51 13.59
C LEU A 604 -18.58 -22.35 14.59
N ILE A 605 -19.47 -21.39 14.34
CA ILE A 605 -20.64 -21.12 15.18
C ILE A 605 -21.88 -21.62 14.46
N HIS A 606 -22.72 -22.36 15.19
CA HIS A 606 -24.03 -22.79 14.72
C HIS A 606 -25.04 -22.65 15.87
N GLU A 607 -26.10 -21.86 15.66
CA GLU A 607 -27.03 -21.46 16.72
C GLU A 607 -26.23 -20.91 17.91
N ASP A 608 -26.34 -21.51 19.09
CA ASP A 608 -25.66 -21.06 20.31
C ASP A 608 -24.46 -21.95 20.70
N HIS A 609 -23.87 -22.68 19.73
CA HIS A 609 -22.73 -23.59 19.97
C HIS A 609 -21.52 -23.27 19.11
N TYR A 610 -20.32 -23.39 19.70
CA TYR A 610 -19.03 -23.16 19.05
C TYR A 610 -18.28 -24.47 18.85
N TYR A 611 -17.85 -24.74 17.61
CA TYR A 611 -17.05 -25.90 17.23
C TYR A 611 -15.66 -25.45 16.77
N ASP A 612 -14.64 -26.23 17.11
CA ASP A 612 -13.33 -26.13 16.49
C ASP A 612 -13.29 -27.05 15.27
N VAL A 613 -13.00 -26.52 14.09
CA VAL A 613 -12.92 -27.27 12.82
C VAL A 613 -11.61 -26.96 12.09
N THR A 614 -11.22 -27.85 11.18
CA THR A 614 -10.06 -27.65 10.31
C THR A 614 -10.53 -27.03 9.00
N LEU A 615 -10.09 -25.82 8.70
CA LEU A 615 -10.19 -25.24 7.36
C LEU A 615 -9.19 -26.00 6.47
N ARG A 616 -9.68 -26.53 5.34
CA ARG A 616 -8.92 -27.32 4.35
C ARG A 616 -8.65 -26.55 3.06
N ASN A 617 -9.59 -25.70 2.65
CA ASN A 617 -9.36 -24.73 1.58
C ASN A 617 -10.23 -23.50 1.73
N LEU A 618 -9.82 -22.41 1.07
CA LEU A 618 -10.48 -21.12 1.08
C LEU A 618 -10.48 -20.51 -0.32
N SER A 619 -11.60 -19.90 -0.73
CA SER A 619 -11.73 -19.07 -1.91
C SER A 619 -12.55 -17.81 -1.58
N ARG A 620 -12.66 -16.86 -2.52
CA ARG A 620 -13.47 -15.64 -2.31
C ARG A 620 -14.92 -15.94 -1.98
N THR A 621 -15.47 -17.02 -2.54
CA THR A 621 -16.90 -17.37 -2.47
C THR A 621 -17.20 -18.54 -1.55
N GLY A 622 -16.20 -19.23 -1.01
CA GLY A 622 -16.47 -20.39 -0.15
C GLY A 622 -15.25 -20.97 0.53
N ALA A 623 -15.50 -22.05 1.27
CA ALA A 623 -14.48 -22.78 2.02
C ALA A 623 -14.79 -24.27 2.04
N MET A 624 -13.78 -25.06 2.35
CA MET A 624 -13.95 -26.46 2.74
C MET A 624 -13.45 -26.63 4.15
N ILE A 625 -14.29 -27.19 5.00
CA ILE A 625 -13.98 -27.50 6.39
C ILE A 625 -14.07 -29.00 6.63
N GLU A 626 -13.39 -29.46 7.66
CA GLU A 626 -13.41 -30.84 8.13
C GLU A 626 -13.49 -30.84 9.66
N GLY A 627 -14.24 -31.79 10.21
CA GLY A 627 -14.31 -32.01 11.66
C GLY A 627 -15.70 -32.29 12.20
N LEU A 628 -16.76 -32.10 11.40
CA LEU A 628 -18.15 -32.32 11.82
C LEU A 628 -18.78 -33.47 11.04
N GLU A 629 -19.44 -34.40 11.74
CA GLU A 629 -20.17 -35.51 11.14
C GLU A 629 -21.66 -35.18 10.94
N ASP A 630 -22.27 -35.83 9.94
CA ASP A 630 -23.71 -35.83 9.68
C ASP A 630 -24.35 -34.44 9.48
N VAL A 631 -23.60 -33.47 8.94
CA VAL A 631 -24.10 -32.11 8.67
C VAL A 631 -24.99 -32.08 7.41
N PRO A 632 -26.28 -31.70 7.51
CA PRO A 632 -27.17 -31.59 6.36
C PRO A 632 -26.79 -30.46 5.40
N VAL A 633 -27.03 -30.66 4.10
CA VAL A 633 -26.95 -29.59 3.09
C VAL A 633 -28.03 -28.53 3.38
N GLY A 634 -27.67 -27.25 3.24
CA GLY A 634 -28.52 -26.11 3.57
C GLY A 634 -28.36 -25.58 5.01
N THR A 635 -27.57 -26.26 5.85
CA THR A 635 -27.23 -25.74 7.19
C THR A 635 -26.47 -24.43 7.08
N MET A 636 -26.82 -23.45 7.92
CA MET A 636 -26.12 -22.17 8.01
C MET A 636 -25.08 -22.21 9.12
N PHE A 637 -23.88 -21.73 8.83
CA PHE A 637 -22.79 -21.60 9.78
C PHE A 637 -22.22 -20.17 9.76
N VAL A 638 -21.59 -19.78 10.86
CA VAL A 638 -20.71 -18.61 10.89
C VAL A 638 -19.29 -19.10 11.15
N LEU A 639 -18.39 -18.92 10.17
CA LEU A 639 -16.97 -19.19 10.38
C LEU A 639 -16.32 -18.03 11.11
N ASP A 640 -15.52 -18.33 12.13
CA ASP A 640 -14.73 -17.38 12.89
C ASP A 640 -13.24 -17.57 12.56
N PHE A 641 -12.71 -16.64 11.77
CA PHE A 641 -11.29 -16.59 11.40
C PHE A 641 -10.42 -15.89 12.46
N GLY A 642 -11.02 -15.45 13.59
CA GLY A 642 -10.35 -14.70 14.64
C GLY A 642 -10.25 -13.20 14.36
N GLY A 643 -9.92 -12.41 15.40
CA GLY A 643 -9.76 -10.97 15.28
C GLY A 643 -11.02 -10.23 14.81
N GLY A 644 -12.21 -10.78 15.05
CA GLY A 644 -13.51 -10.21 14.67
C GLY A 644 -13.96 -10.52 13.25
N GLN A 645 -13.25 -11.40 12.54
CA GLN A 645 -13.57 -11.82 11.17
C GLN A 645 -14.58 -12.97 11.18
N LEU A 646 -15.86 -12.62 11.01
CA LEU A 646 -16.96 -13.57 10.95
C LEU A 646 -17.52 -13.64 9.52
N ALA A 647 -17.67 -14.84 8.98
CA ALA A 647 -18.27 -15.07 7.67
C ALA A 647 -19.48 -16.00 7.76
N VAL A 648 -20.64 -15.49 7.37
CA VAL A 648 -21.88 -16.28 7.25
C VAL A 648 -21.78 -17.15 6.00
N CYS A 649 -22.09 -18.43 6.14
CA CYS A 649 -21.99 -19.39 5.06
C CYS A 649 -23.09 -20.46 5.11
N THR A 650 -23.38 -21.05 3.95
CA THR A 650 -24.33 -22.13 3.79
C THR A 650 -23.62 -23.40 3.33
N VAL A 651 -23.92 -24.54 3.95
CA VAL A 651 -23.43 -25.85 3.53
C VAL A 651 -24.06 -26.21 2.19
N ARG A 652 -23.23 -26.34 1.14
CA ARG A 652 -23.66 -26.74 -0.20
C ARG A 652 -23.40 -28.21 -0.49
N ARG A 653 -22.40 -28.80 0.18
CA ARG A 653 -22.01 -30.20 -0.01
C ARG A 653 -21.52 -30.79 1.30
N THR A 654 -21.80 -32.07 1.50
CA THR A 654 -21.30 -32.86 2.64
C THR A 654 -20.71 -34.15 2.10
N MET A 655 -19.50 -34.50 2.54
CA MET A 655 -18.81 -35.75 2.21
C MET A 655 -18.17 -36.29 3.49
N GLY A 656 -18.89 -37.16 4.21
CA GLY A 656 -18.44 -37.66 5.51
C GLY A 656 -18.29 -36.54 6.54
N ASP A 657 -17.06 -36.36 7.04
CA ASP A 657 -16.68 -35.33 8.01
C ASP A 657 -16.29 -33.98 7.37
N THR A 658 -16.36 -33.89 6.04
CA THR A 658 -15.98 -32.70 5.26
C THR A 658 -17.21 -31.98 4.73
N GLN A 659 -17.24 -30.64 4.85
CA GLN A 659 -18.30 -29.79 4.31
C GLN A 659 -17.74 -28.73 3.36
N GLY A 660 -18.41 -28.59 2.22
CA GLY A 660 -18.22 -27.48 1.28
C GLY A 660 -19.20 -26.36 1.58
N LEU A 661 -18.67 -25.17 1.86
CA LEU A 661 -19.39 -23.99 2.29
C LEU A 661 -19.37 -22.91 1.20
N GLU A 662 -20.46 -22.18 1.07
CA GLU A 662 -20.56 -20.96 0.25
C GLU A 662 -20.80 -19.75 1.16
N PHE A 663 -20.06 -18.68 0.95
CA PHE A 663 -20.19 -17.43 1.71
C PHE A 663 -21.38 -16.61 1.20
N GLU A 664 -22.08 -15.96 2.13
CA GLU A 664 -23.13 -14.99 1.79
C GLU A 664 -22.54 -13.69 1.23
N GLN A 665 -21.37 -13.28 1.75
CA GLN A 665 -20.59 -12.15 1.25
C GLN A 665 -19.21 -12.64 0.84
N GLU A 666 -18.74 -12.17 -0.32
CA GLU A 666 -17.40 -12.52 -0.77
C GLU A 666 -16.31 -11.99 0.18
N LEU A 667 -15.28 -12.80 0.36
CA LEU A 667 -14.05 -12.34 1.00
C LEU A 667 -13.27 -11.41 0.06
N VAL A 668 -12.50 -10.51 0.66
CA VAL A 668 -11.62 -9.56 -0.03
C VAL A 668 -10.16 -9.98 0.12
N ASP A 669 -9.35 -9.58 -0.86
CA ASP A 669 -7.90 -9.83 -0.87
C ASP A 669 -7.23 -9.17 0.34
N ASP A 670 -6.35 -9.91 1.01
CA ASP A 670 -5.53 -9.36 2.09
C ASP A 670 -4.32 -8.58 1.59
N GLY A 671 -4.08 -8.61 0.28
CA GLY A 671 -3.03 -7.94 -0.47
C GLY A 671 -1.84 -8.81 -0.80
N ALA A 672 -1.82 -10.08 -0.39
CA ALA A 672 -0.72 -11.01 -0.65
C ALA A 672 -1.21 -12.45 -0.93
N GLY A 673 -2.32 -12.55 -1.66
CA GLY A 673 -2.91 -13.82 -2.07
C GLY A 673 -3.65 -14.58 -0.96
N GLY A 674 -3.85 -13.95 0.21
CA GLY A 674 -4.78 -14.42 1.23
C GLY A 674 -6.14 -13.74 1.12
N LEU A 675 -7.07 -14.13 1.98
CA LEU A 675 -8.44 -13.63 1.98
C LEU A 675 -8.88 -13.28 3.39
N CYS A 676 -9.64 -12.20 3.51
CA CYS A 676 -10.17 -11.70 4.76
C CYS A 676 -11.62 -11.21 4.60
N THR A 677 -12.34 -11.08 5.72
CA THR A 677 -13.69 -10.49 5.68
C THR A 677 -13.60 -9.00 5.40
N ARG A 678 -14.56 -8.47 4.62
CA ARG A 678 -14.62 -7.04 4.29
C ARG A 678 -14.76 -6.15 5.51
N HIS A 679 -15.57 -6.60 6.48
CA HIS A 679 -15.80 -5.95 7.76
C HIS A 679 -15.47 -6.89 8.91
N ARG A 680 -15.18 -6.30 10.07
CA ARG A 680 -14.96 -7.00 11.33
C ARG A 680 -15.98 -6.55 12.37
N VAL A 681 -16.36 -7.45 13.27
CA VAL A 681 -17.19 -7.10 14.44
C VAL A 681 -16.47 -6.04 15.27
N SER A 682 -17.13 -4.91 15.51
CA SER A 682 -16.50 -3.75 16.13
C SER A 682 -16.24 -3.96 17.62
N PRO A 683 -15.01 -3.73 18.13
CA PRO A 683 -14.73 -3.69 19.56
C PRO A 683 -15.61 -2.73 20.35
N TYR A 684 -16.06 -1.63 19.73
CA TYR A 684 -16.99 -0.69 20.37
C TYR A 684 -18.38 -1.30 20.60
N GLU A 685 -18.85 -2.16 19.70
CA GLU A 685 -20.12 -2.87 19.85
C GLU A 685 -20.02 -3.93 20.95
N LEU A 686 -18.90 -4.67 20.99
CA LEU A 686 -18.62 -5.63 22.04
C LEU A 686 -18.51 -4.97 23.42
N ALA A 687 -17.92 -3.76 23.49
CA ALA A 687 -17.83 -3.02 24.74
C ALA A 687 -19.20 -2.56 25.28
N VAL A 688 -20.16 -2.27 24.39
CA VAL A 688 -21.56 -2.00 24.80
C VAL A 688 -22.21 -3.25 25.39
N ALA A 689 -21.82 -4.45 24.93
CA ALA A 689 -22.27 -5.73 25.45
C ALA A 689 -21.55 -6.18 26.75
N GLY A 690 -20.65 -5.36 27.30
CA GLY A 690 -19.98 -5.62 28.59
C GLY A 690 -18.53 -6.12 28.49
N ALA A 691 -17.97 -6.27 27.28
CA ALA A 691 -16.57 -6.64 27.08
C ALA A 691 -15.61 -5.45 27.33
N PRO A 692 -14.35 -5.67 27.74
CA PRO A 692 -13.36 -4.59 27.81
C PRO A 692 -13.03 -4.06 26.41
N LEU A 693 -12.92 -2.73 26.27
CA LEU A 693 -12.50 -2.11 25.01
C LEU A 693 -10.99 -2.34 24.80
N GLN A 694 -10.67 -3.30 23.95
CA GLN A 694 -9.31 -3.67 23.58
C GLN A 694 -9.27 -4.18 22.14
N ALA A 695 -8.06 -4.24 21.55
CA ALA A 695 -7.84 -4.91 20.27
C ALA A 695 -8.26 -6.38 20.37
N LEU A 696 -8.78 -6.93 19.27
CA LEU A 696 -9.35 -8.28 19.29
C LEU A 696 -8.24 -9.33 19.26
N PRO A 697 -8.25 -10.33 20.16
CA PRO A 697 -7.22 -11.36 20.20
C PRO A 697 -7.27 -12.27 18.96
N ALA A 698 -6.15 -12.95 18.69
CA ALA A 698 -6.11 -14.05 17.75
C ALA A 698 -6.91 -15.24 18.32
N GLY A 699 -7.82 -15.81 17.52
CA GLY A 699 -8.62 -16.98 17.93
C GLY A 699 -9.92 -16.64 18.67
N LYS A 700 -10.42 -17.64 19.44
CA LYS A 700 -11.79 -17.73 19.98
C LYS A 700 -12.28 -16.38 20.51
N HIS A 701 -13.31 -15.82 19.87
CA HIS A 701 -14.01 -14.69 20.46
C HIS A 701 -14.73 -15.13 21.73
N ALA A 702 -14.31 -14.56 22.86
CA ALA A 702 -14.85 -14.77 24.18
C ALA A 702 -16.25 -14.14 24.35
N MET A 703 -17.21 -14.49 23.48
CA MET A 703 -18.63 -14.44 23.85
C MET A 703 -19.05 -15.67 24.67
N ALA A 704 -18.21 -16.71 24.74
CA ALA A 704 -18.52 -17.96 25.45
C ALA A 704 -18.35 -17.88 26.98
N ASP A 705 -17.36 -17.13 27.50
CA ASP A 705 -17.08 -17.13 28.96
C ASP A 705 -18.07 -16.29 29.78
N GLN A 706 -18.97 -15.55 29.13
CA GLN A 706 -20.10 -14.86 29.76
C GLN A 706 -21.44 -15.22 29.13
N ALA A 707 -21.56 -16.40 28.52
CA ALA A 707 -22.89 -16.92 28.22
C ALA A 707 -23.64 -17.12 29.55
N PRO A 708 -24.91 -16.66 29.69
CA PRO A 708 -25.76 -17.09 30.80
C PRO A 708 -25.81 -18.63 30.79
N ALA A 709 -26.13 -19.24 31.94
CA ALA A 709 -26.04 -20.67 32.24
C ALA A 709 -26.83 -21.67 31.31
N ASN A 710 -27.22 -21.26 30.11
CA ASN A 710 -27.71 -22.06 29.00
C ASN A 710 -26.78 -21.90 27.78
N ALA A 711 -25.63 -22.59 27.74
CA ALA A 711 -24.95 -22.85 26.48
C ALA A 711 -25.77 -23.87 25.69
N GLY A 712 -26.10 -23.59 24.42
CA GLY A 712 -26.90 -24.49 23.59
C GLY A 712 -26.25 -25.87 23.43
N PHE A 713 -27.08 -26.92 23.31
CA PHE A 713 -26.62 -28.28 23.11
C PHE A 713 -25.92 -28.44 21.75
N ALA A 714 -24.78 -29.14 21.72
CA ALA A 714 -24.09 -29.50 20.47
C ALA A 714 -25.04 -30.32 19.56
N LYS A 715 -25.31 -29.81 18.37
CA LYS A 715 -26.21 -30.43 17.37
C LYS A 715 -25.47 -31.42 16.46
N PHE A 716 -24.19 -31.20 16.23
CA PHE A 716 -23.34 -32.05 15.37
C PHE A 716 -22.26 -32.74 16.19
N LYS A 717 -21.87 -33.95 15.78
CA LYS A 717 -20.79 -34.71 16.42
C LYS A 717 -19.44 -34.31 15.81
N LEU A 718 -18.41 -34.29 16.65
CA LEU A 718 -17.03 -34.11 16.19
C LEU A 718 -16.52 -35.44 15.62
N SER A 719 -15.93 -35.38 14.43
CA SER A 719 -15.26 -36.53 13.82
C SER A 719 -13.95 -36.89 14.57
N PRO A 720 -13.40 -38.10 14.38
CA PRO A 720 -12.07 -38.46 14.88
C PRO A 720 -10.94 -37.55 14.36
N ASN A 721 -11.14 -36.91 13.20
CA ASN A 721 -10.19 -35.99 12.58
C ASN A 721 -10.35 -34.53 13.06
N ALA A 722 -11.32 -34.26 13.94
CA ALA A 722 -11.55 -32.92 14.47
C ALA A 722 -10.37 -32.46 15.36
N PRO A 723 -9.99 -31.18 15.31
CA PRO A 723 -8.96 -30.64 16.19
C PRO A 723 -9.39 -30.78 17.66
N SER A 724 -8.45 -31.13 18.54
CA SER A 724 -8.73 -31.34 19.98
C SER A 724 -9.34 -30.09 20.60
N GLN A 725 -10.57 -30.17 21.10
CA GLN A 725 -11.20 -29.03 21.78
C GLN A 725 -10.49 -28.77 23.11
N ASN A 726 -9.70 -27.70 23.19
CA ASN A 726 -9.20 -27.24 24.48
C ASN A 726 -10.38 -26.58 25.20
N GLN A 727 -10.82 -27.22 26.29
CA GLN A 727 -11.52 -26.55 27.37
C GLN A 727 -10.48 -25.74 28.12
N ASN A 728 -10.40 -24.44 27.86
CA ASN A 728 -9.87 -23.44 28.78
C ASN A 728 -10.33 -22.06 28.35
#